data_AF-A0A117LPZ5-F1
#
_entry.id   AF-A0A117LPZ5-F1
#
_cell.length_a   1.000
_cell.length_b   1.000
_cell.length_c   1.000
_cell.angle_alpha   90.00
_cell.angle_beta   90.00
_cell.angle_gamma   90.00
#
_symmetry.space_group_name_H-M   'P 1'
#
loop_
_entity.id
_entity.type
_entity.pdbx_description
1 polymer ?
#
loop_
_entity_poly.entity_id
_entity_poly.type
_entity_poly.pdbx_seq_one_letter_code
_entity_poly.pdbx_strand_id
1 'polypeptide(L)'
;LLSRINLNELVASLRDEIGETTGQKKRKLVKRLQVAEDFRKSDGKPEWMVFQVLPVIPPDLRPMVQLDGGRFATSDLNDLYRRVINRNNRLRKLQELRAPEIIIRNEKRMLQESVDALIDNGRMGKAVLGAGNRPLKSLSDLLRGKKGRFRQNLLGKRVDYSGRSVIVIGPNLKIYQCGIPKQMALELFKPFVINKLVEQGLSPNVKSAKRAIERGREDVWGILEKVIKGHPVLLNRAPTLHRLGIQAFEPVLMEGKALRLHPLVCTAFNADFDGDQMAVHVPLSIEARVEAQTIMLSARNLLSPASGKPVVTPTQDIVLGIYYVTALIEGRKGEGMSFLSIEDVLSAMDHNVVDVNSKIRLKYRGEWITTSPGRVLFNSILHPELRYINKQMGKKSLGSLIDAAYDRVGQEALVEMLDKIKELGYHWSTISGISFGLGDVIIPPQKKDIVEQALAKEEVLSSQYEMGVLTEDEYLRQKETLWSEASREAADAILANMDVTNPIRMMMESGARGSKSQVAQMAGIRGLMSDPSGKIIDYPIVSNFREGLNMLEYFISTHGARKGLADTALRTAKSGYLTRRLVDVAQDLIIIAEDCGTDKGVCIRPLLQDGKMIISLGERIIGRTNLRDIVSPETGEVVVPAGELIDSEKAWQIEKAGLEEVWVRSPLTCALQDGICRQCYGMDLSSREKV
;
A
#
# COMPACT_ATOMS: atom_id res chain seq x y z
N LEU A 1 -50.91 -22.11 14.91
CA LEU A 1 -50.04 -23.15 14.35
C LEU A 1 -48.76 -23.27 15.16
N LEU A 2 -47.91 -22.23 15.21
CA LEU A 2 -46.64 -22.25 15.95
C LEU A 2 -46.79 -22.56 17.45
N SER A 3 -47.78 -21.98 18.13
CA SER A 3 -48.04 -22.23 19.56
C SER A 3 -48.50 -23.65 19.91
N ARG A 4 -48.89 -24.45 18.90
CA ARG A 4 -49.34 -25.84 19.09
C ARG A 4 -48.22 -26.86 18.85
N ILE A 5 -47.02 -26.41 18.46
CA ILE A 5 -45.90 -27.29 18.15
C ILE A 5 -45.21 -27.70 19.45
N ASN A 6 -45.19 -29.00 19.75
CA ASN A 6 -44.34 -29.55 20.80
C ASN A 6 -42.94 -29.81 20.23
N LEU A 7 -41.96 -28.99 20.62
CA LEU A 7 -40.59 -29.09 20.12
C LEU A 7 -39.91 -30.41 20.50
N ASN A 8 -40.25 -31.01 21.64
CA ASN A 8 -39.65 -32.26 22.09
C ASN A 8 -40.08 -33.44 21.22
N GLU A 9 -41.39 -33.55 20.97
CA GLU A 9 -41.95 -34.57 20.08
C GLU A 9 -41.46 -34.39 18.64
N LEU A 10 -41.40 -33.14 18.16
CA LEU A 10 -40.92 -32.85 16.81
C LEU A 10 -39.43 -33.21 16.62
N VAL A 11 -38.58 -32.97 17.62
CA VAL A 11 -37.16 -33.34 17.55
C VAL A 11 -37.00 -34.87 17.58
N ALA A 12 -37.78 -35.58 18.40
CA ALA A 12 -37.78 -37.04 18.43
C ALA A 12 -38.20 -37.63 17.07
N SER A 13 -39.33 -37.19 16.52
CA SER A 13 -39.83 -37.68 15.24
C SER A 13 -38.86 -37.40 14.09
N LEU A 14 -38.23 -36.21 14.08
CA LEU A 14 -37.25 -35.86 13.05
C LEU A 14 -35.97 -36.70 13.13
N ARG A 15 -35.55 -37.14 14.32
CA ARG A 15 -34.39 -38.04 14.48
C ARG A 15 -34.68 -39.42 13.92
N ASP A 16 -35.87 -39.95 14.19
CA ASP A 16 -36.32 -41.25 13.67
C ASP A 16 -36.41 -41.21 12.14
N GLU A 17 -37.06 -40.19 11.58
CA GLU A 17 -37.16 -40.00 10.12
C GLU A 17 -35.79 -39.86 9.43
N ILE A 18 -34.79 -39.25 10.08
CA ILE A 18 -33.43 -39.11 9.53
C ILE A 18 -32.70 -40.46 9.47
N GLY A 19 -33.03 -41.40 10.37
CA GLY A 19 -32.50 -42.76 10.37
C GLY A 19 -32.97 -43.57 9.16
N GLU A 20 -34.25 -43.43 8.79
CA GLU A 20 -34.88 -44.18 7.69
C GLU A 20 -34.63 -43.56 6.31
N THR A 21 -34.32 -42.27 6.23
CA THR A 21 -34.29 -41.55 4.96
C THR A 21 -32.87 -41.34 4.42
N THR A 22 -32.66 -41.54 3.11
CA THR A 22 -31.39 -41.24 2.42
C THR A 22 -31.52 -40.10 1.39
N GLY A 23 -30.39 -39.52 0.97
CA GLY A 23 -30.33 -38.52 -0.11
C GLY A 23 -30.77 -37.09 0.25
N GLN A 24 -31.43 -36.39 -0.68
CA GLN A 24 -31.81 -34.97 -0.53
C GLN A 24 -32.84 -34.73 0.59
N LYS A 25 -33.74 -35.69 0.84
CA LYS A 25 -34.76 -35.60 1.89
C LYS A 25 -34.11 -35.58 3.28
N LYS A 26 -33.07 -36.40 3.49
CA LYS A 26 -32.23 -36.37 4.70
C LYS A 26 -31.61 -34.99 4.95
N ARG A 27 -31.03 -34.35 3.92
CA ARG A 27 -30.46 -32.99 4.05
C ARG A 27 -31.50 -31.94 4.49
N LYS A 28 -32.73 -32.01 3.98
CA LYS A 28 -33.82 -31.10 4.41
C LYS A 28 -34.24 -31.36 5.85
N LEU A 29 -34.38 -32.63 6.24
CA LEU A 29 -34.72 -33.03 7.61
C LEU A 29 -33.63 -32.60 8.61
N VAL A 30 -32.34 -32.77 8.27
CA VAL A 30 -31.22 -32.32 9.10
C VAL A 30 -31.27 -30.81 9.35
N LYS A 31 -31.52 -29.98 8.32
CA LYS A 31 -31.68 -28.53 8.51
C LYS A 31 -32.88 -28.18 9.42
N ARG A 32 -33.99 -28.91 9.26
CA ARG A 32 -35.18 -28.71 10.09
C ARG A 32 -34.94 -29.14 11.54
N LEU A 33 -34.25 -30.25 11.75
CA LEU A 33 -33.83 -30.73 13.06
C LEU A 33 -32.90 -29.72 13.73
N GLN A 34 -31.93 -29.15 13.00
CA GLN A 34 -31.03 -28.13 13.51
C GLN A 34 -31.80 -26.92 14.04
N VAL A 35 -32.73 -26.37 13.25
CA VAL A 35 -33.57 -25.24 13.70
C VAL A 35 -34.42 -25.61 14.91
N ALA A 36 -35.03 -26.81 14.93
CA ALA A 36 -35.84 -27.27 16.05
C ALA A 36 -35.01 -27.48 17.33
N GLU A 37 -33.79 -28.02 17.19
CA GLU A 37 -32.84 -28.16 18.30
C GLU A 37 -32.34 -26.82 18.80
N ASP A 38 -32.06 -25.85 17.92
CA ASP A 38 -31.63 -24.51 18.30
C ASP A 38 -32.73 -23.81 19.11
N PHE A 39 -34.00 -23.89 18.67
CA PHE A 39 -35.14 -23.40 19.45
C PHE A 39 -35.31 -24.13 20.78
N ARG A 40 -35.11 -25.45 20.81
CA ARG A 40 -35.21 -26.25 22.04
C ARG A 40 -34.08 -25.95 23.04
N LYS A 41 -32.88 -25.66 22.55
CA LYS A 41 -31.71 -25.28 23.37
C LYS A 41 -31.81 -23.83 23.86
N SER A 42 -32.47 -22.96 23.09
CA SER A 42 -32.74 -21.58 23.47
C SER A 42 -33.99 -21.48 24.36
N ASP A 43 -34.14 -20.39 25.10
CA ASP A 43 -35.40 -20.03 25.77
C ASP A 43 -36.46 -19.44 24.80
N GLY A 44 -36.15 -19.41 23.51
CA GLY A 44 -36.98 -18.81 22.47
C GLY A 44 -38.20 -19.68 22.15
N LYS A 45 -39.40 -19.09 22.19
CA LYS A 45 -40.61 -19.76 21.74
C LYS A 45 -40.91 -19.46 20.27
N PRO A 46 -41.30 -20.45 19.44
CA PRO A 46 -41.57 -20.23 18.01
C PRO A 46 -42.63 -19.15 17.73
N GLU A 47 -43.64 -19.00 18.59
CA GLU A 47 -44.67 -17.97 18.45
C GLU A 47 -44.16 -16.53 18.53
N TRP A 48 -42.98 -16.29 19.12
CA TRP A 48 -42.40 -14.95 19.24
C TRP A 48 -41.94 -14.36 17.89
N MET A 49 -41.83 -15.19 16.84
CA MET A 49 -41.57 -14.72 15.48
C MET A 49 -42.73 -13.87 14.92
N VAL A 50 -43.93 -13.97 15.51
CA VAL A 50 -45.10 -13.19 15.12
C VAL A 50 -45.28 -12.04 16.13
N PHE A 51 -44.90 -10.83 15.72
CA PHE A 51 -44.98 -9.66 16.60
C PHE A 51 -46.43 -9.31 16.97
N GLN A 52 -46.72 -9.28 18.27
CA GLN A 52 -47.97 -8.74 18.80
C GLN A 52 -47.82 -7.27 19.22
N VAL A 53 -46.62 -6.87 19.63
CA VAL A 53 -46.28 -5.52 20.06
C VAL A 53 -45.01 -5.09 19.34
N LEU A 54 -45.02 -3.88 18.77
CA LEU A 54 -43.90 -3.32 18.05
C LEU A 54 -43.25 -2.18 18.86
N PRO A 55 -41.96 -2.27 19.22
CA PRO A 55 -41.28 -1.19 19.93
C PRO A 55 -41.03 0.02 19.03
N VAL A 56 -41.05 1.21 19.63
CA VAL A 56 -40.77 2.48 18.95
C VAL A 56 -39.43 3.02 19.40
N ILE A 57 -38.57 3.40 18.45
CA ILE A 57 -37.25 3.95 18.73
C ILE A 57 -37.36 5.33 19.43
N PRO A 58 -36.46 5.64 20.40
CA PRO A 58 -36.42 6.94 21.05
C PRO A 58 -36.39 8.14 20.07
N PRO A 59 -37.08 9.24 20.37
CA PRO A 59 -37.16 10.42 19.50
C PRO A 59 -35.80 10.98 19.05
N ASP A 60 -34.78 10.97 19.92
CA ASP A 60 -33.45 11.51 19.61
C ASP A 60 -32.73 10.77 18.48
N LEU A 61 -33.07 9.50 18.26
CA LEU A 61 -32.53 8.70 17.14
C LEU A 61 -33.33 8.89 15.85
N ARG A 62 -34.44 9.63 15.90
CA ARG A 62 -35.32 10.01 14.78
C ARG A 62 -35.71 11.49 14.86
N PRO A 63 -34.73 12.41 14.93
CA PRO A 63 -35.00 13.79 15.28
C PRO A 63 -35.82 14.50 14.21
N MET A 64 -36.54 15.53 14.63
CA MET A 64 -37.14 16.53 13.76
C MET A 64 -36.43 17.85 14.06
N VAL A 65 -35.47 18.20 13.22
CA VAL A 65 -34.63 19.39 13.42
C VAL A 65 -35.21 20.52 12.58
N GLN A 66 -35.41 21.68 13.21
CA GLN A 66 -35.79 22.88 12.50
C GLN A 66 -34.56 23.42 11.76
N LEU A 67 -34.70 23.61 10.45
CA LEU A 67 -33.71 24.26 9.59
C LEU A 67 -34.03 25.75 9.49
N ASP A 68 -33.01 26.53 9.09
CA ASP A 68 -33.17 27.94 8.79
C ASP A 68 -34.28 28.15 7.74
N GLY A 69 -35.17 29.12 8.00
CA GLY A 69 -36.35 29.38 7.16
C GLY A 69 -37.61 28.60 7.55
N GLY A 70 -37.70 28.07 8.77
CA GLY A 70 -38.94 27.48 9.33
C GLY A 70 -39.31 26.11 8.77
N ARG A 71 -38.42 25.49 7.99
CA ARG A 71 -38.59 24.13 7.46
C ARG A 71 -38.16 23.10 8.50
N PHE A 72 -38.77 21.92 8.49
CA PHE A 72 -38.37 20.82 9.35
C PHE A 72 -37.70 19.72 8.53
N ALA A 73 -36.51 19.28 8.98
CA ALA A 73 -35.87 18.07 8.51
C ALA A 73 -36.32 16.90 9.40
N THR A 74 -37.08 15.98 8.83
CA THR A 74 -37.61 14.80 9.53
C THR A 74 -36.92 13.53 9.07
N SER A 75 -36.64 12.61 10.00
CA SER A 75 -36.17 11.27 9.66
C SER A 75 -37.23 10.46 8.89
N ASP A 76 -36.82 9.70 7.88
CA ASP A 76 -37.68 8.79 7.10
C ASP A 76 -38.44 7.78 7.99
N LEU A 77 -37.85 7.40 9.13
CA LEU A 77 -38.49 6.50 10.10
C LEU A 77 -39.79 7.08 10.67
N ASN A 78 -39.87 8.40 10.86
CA ASN A 78 -41.07 9.03 11.40
C ASN A 78 -42.26 8.85 10.44
N ASP A 79 -42.02 8.88 9.13
CA ASP A 79 -43.06 8.62 8.13
C ASP A 79 -43.53 7.16 8.14
N LEU A 80 -42.61 6.22 8.29
CA LEU A 80 -42.91 4.79 8.38
C LEU A 80 -43.69 4.47 9.66
N TYR A 81 -43.26 5.00 10.82
CA TYR A 81 -43.99 4.86 12.08
C TYR A 81 -45.40 5.47 12.01
N ARG A 82 -45.53 6.68 11.43
CA ARG A 82 -46.82 7.34 11.24
C ARG A 82 -47.78 6.47 10.42
N ARG A 83 -47.31 5.81 9.36
CA ARG A 83 -48.13 4.89 8.56
C ARG A 83 -48.61 3.70 9.38
N VAL A 84 -47.72 3.04 10.12
CA VAL A 84 -48.08 1.89 10.97
C VAL A 84 -49.13 2.29 12.01
N ILE A 85 -48.92 3.41 12.71
CA ILE A 85 -49.85 3.91 13.74
C ILE A 85 -51.22 4.22 13.13
N ASN A 86 -51.25 4.93 12.00
CA ASN A 86 -52.51 5.29 11.34
C ASN A 86 -53.28 4.05 10.86
N ARG A 87 -52.59 3.05 10.31
CA ARG A 87 -53.20 1.77 9.88
C ARG A 87 -53.71 0.95 11.05
N ASN A 88 -52.96 0.90 12.16
CA ASN A 88 -53.39 0.20 13.36
C ASN A 88 -54.64 0.84 13.99
N ASN A 89 -54.66 2.17 14.11
CA ASN A 89 -55.82 2.90 14.63
C ASN A 89 -57.05 2.74 13.73
N ARG A 90 -56.85 2.74 12.41
CA ARG A 90 -57.93 2.50 11.43
C ARG A 90 -58.49 1.09 11.53
N LEU A 91 -57.63 0.08 11.63
CA LEU A 91 -58.05 -1.31 11.82
C LEU A 91 -58.87 -1.48 13.10
N ARG A 92 -58.43 -0.87 14.22
CA ARG A 92 -59.15 -0.90 15.49
C ARG A 92 -60.56 -0.31 15.35
N LYS A 93 -60.67 0.86 14.72
CA LYS A 93 -61.96 1.53 14.48
C LYS A 93 -62.89 0.70 13.59
N LEU A 94 -62.37 0.03 12.56
CA LEU A 94 -63.16 -0.83 11.67
C LEU A 94 -63.68 -2.09 12.39
N GLN A 95 -62.91 -2.63 13.34
CA GLN A 95 -63.34 -3.75 14.19
C GLN A 95 -64.41 -3.33 15.19
N GLU A 96 -64.27 -2.15 15.81
CA GLU A 96 -65.28 -1.57 16.72
C GLU A 96 -66.62 -1.35 15.99
N LEU A 97 -66.59 -0.91 14.73
CA LEU A 97 -67.77 -0.68 13.89
C LEU A 97 -68.35 -1.96 13.25
N ARG A 98 -67.78 -3.15 13.52
CA ARG A 98 -68.16 -4.43 12.90
C ARG A 98 -68.27 -4.36 11.37
N ALA A 99 -67.29 -3.72 10.73
CA ALA A 99 -67.23 -3.63 9.27
C ALA A 99 -67.15 -5.02 8.61
N PRO A 100 -67.55 -5.16 7.32
CA PRO A 100 -67.45 -6.43 6.59
C PRO A 100 -66.06 -7.06 6.61
N GLU A 101 -65.99 -8.39 6.65
CA GLU A 101 -64.71 -9.13 6.74
C GLU A 101 -63.72 -8.77 5.62
N ILE A 102 -64.20 -8.49 4.41
CA ILE A 102 -63.36 -8.14 3.26
C ILE A 102 -62.54 -6.88 3.57
N ILE A 103 -63.17 -5.87 4.19
CA ILE A 103 -62.52 -4.61 4.55
C ILE A 103 -61.50 -4.85 5.65
N ILE A 104 -61.86 -5.63 6.67
CA ILE A 104 -60.95 -5.99 7.78
C ILE A 104 -59.72 -6.75 7.25
N ARG A 105 -59.90 -7.72 6.34
CA ARG A 105 -58.79 -8.47 5.73
C ARG A 105 -57.86 -7.56 4.93
N ASN A 106 -58.42 -6.62 4.17
CA ASN A 106 -57.63 -5.65 3.43
C ASN A 106 -56.82 -4.74 4.36
N GLU A 107 -57.40 -4.22 5.44
CA GLU A 107 -56.68 -3.35 6.37
C GLU A 107 -55.61 -4.12 7.16
N LYS A 108 -55.86 -5.39 7.52
CA LYS A 108 -54.82 -6.29 8.08
C LYS A 108 -53.64 -6.45 7.12
N ARG A 109 -53.89 -6.65 5.82
CA ARG A 109 -52.84 -6.72 4.80
C ARG A 109 -52.06 -5.40 4.73
N MET A 110 -52.74 -4.26 4.68
CA MET A 110 -52.08 -2.94 4.64
C MET A 110 -51.25 -2.64 5.90
N LEU A 111 -51.71 -3.09 7.06
CA LEU A 111 -50.94 -2.99 8.30
C LEU A 111 -49.67 -3.84 8.23
N GLN A 112 -49.77 -5.10 7.76
CA GLN A 112 -48.61 -5.96 7.55
C GLN A 112 -47.60 -5.32 6.60
N GLU A 113 -48.04 -4.82 5.44
CA GLU A 113 -47.17 -4.13 4.48
C GLU A 113 -46.49 -2.88 5.09
N SER A 114 -47.18 -2.17 5.98
CA SER A 114 -46.61 -0.99 6.66
C SER A 114 -45.55 -1.38 7.68
N VAL A 115 -45.74 -2.49 8.41
CA VAL A 115 -44.74 -3.04 9.34
C VAL A 115 -43.55 -3.58 8.58
N ASP A 116 -43.78 -4.29 7.47
CA ASP A 116 -42.72 -4.80 6.60
C ASP A 116 -41.88 -3.64 6.05
N ALA A 117 -42.51 -2.56 5.57
CA ALA A 117 -41.80 -1.38 5.08
C ALA A 117 -41.00 -0.65 6.17
N LEU A 118 -41.44 -0.68 7.43
CA LEU A 118 -40.69 -0.12 8.55
C LEU A 118 -39.42 -0.94 8.87
N ILE A 119 -39.53 -2.27 8.84
CA ILE A 119 -38.41 -3.17 9.14
C ILE A 119 -37.43 -3.25 7.96
N ASP A 120 -37.92 -3.60 6.77
CA ASP A 120 -37.12 -3.75 5.54
C ASP A 120 -37.94 -3.36 4.30
N ASN A 121 -37.78 -2.09 3.89
CA ASN A 121 -38.51 -1.51 2.77
C ASN A 121 -38.01 -2.08 1.43
N GLY A 122 -38.90 -2.75 0.69
CA GLY A 122 -38.62 -3.28 -0.64
C GLY A 122 -38.33 -4.79 -0.72
N ARG A 123 -38.38 -5.53 0.40
CA ARG A 123 -38.10 -6.97 0.41
C ARG A 123 -39.19 -7.83 -0.22
N MET A 124 -40.46 -7.56 0.08
CA MET A 124 -41.62 -8.34 -0.39
C MET A 124 -42.43 -7.66 -1.49
N GLY A 125 -42.23 -6.35 -1.70
CA GLY A 125 -43.03 -5.55 -2.63
C GLY A 125 -42.31 -4.27 -3.04
N LYS A 126 -43.01 -3.40 -3.79
CA LYS A 126 -42.45 -2.12 -4.25
C LYS A 126 -42.12 -1.23 -3.05
N ALA A 127 -40.90 -0.69 -3.04
CA ALA A 127 -40.46 0.18 -1.97
C ALA A 127 -41.38 1.40 -1.83
N VAL A 128 -41.74 1.70 -0.59
CA VAL A 128 -42.50 2.90 -0.27
C VAL A 128 -41.64 4.13 -0.54
N LEU A 129 -42.16 5.02 -1.37
CA LEU A 129 -41.50 6.26 -1.75
C LEU A 129 -41.95 7.43 -0.85
N GLY A 130 -41.02 8.34 -0.58
CA GLY A 130 -41.26 9.60 0.12
C GLY A 130 -41.48 10.78 -0.83
N ALA A 131 -41.57 11.99 -0.26
CA ALA A 131 -41.57 13.23 -1.03
C ALA A 131 -40.24 13.36 -1.80
N GLY A 132 -40.29 13.28 -3.13
CA GLY A 132 -39.12 13.25 -4.02
C GLY A 132 -38.83 11.90 -4.70
N ASN A 133 -39.78 10.96 -4.72
CA ASN A 133 -39.68 9.66 -5.40
C ASN A 133 -38.49 8.78 -4.98
N ARG A 134 -37.81 9.12 -3.88
CA ARG A 134 -36.78 8.27 -3.27
C ARG A 134 -37.42 7.24 -2.34
N PRO A 135 -36.90 6.00 -2.27
CA PRO A 135 -37.36 5.04 -1.28
C PRO A 135 -37.03 5.54 0.13
N LEU A 136 -37.98 5.39 1.05
CA LEU A 136 -37.75 5.70 2.47
C LEU A 136 -36.78 4.69 3.07
N LYS A 137 -35.84 5.17 3.89
CA LYS A 137 -34.91 4.28 4.62
C LYS A 137 -35.61 3.56 5.76
N SER A 138 -35.57 2.23 5.74
CA SER A 138 -36.06 1.36 6.81
C SER A 138 -35.06 1.21 7.96
N LEU A 139 -35.47 0.53 9.03
CA LEU A 139 -34.59 0.17 10.14
C LEU A 139 -33.38 -0.66 9.68
N SER A 140 -33.61 -1.64 8.80
CA SER A 140 -32.55 -2.48 8.26
C SER A 140 -31.55 -1.67 7.42
N ASP A 141 -32.03 -0.69 6.63
CA ASP A 141 -31.19 0.17 5.80
C ASP A 141 -30.27 1.11 6.60
N LEU A 142 -30.68 1.48 7.81
CA LEU A 142 -29.84 2.27 8.70
C LEU A 142 -28.66 1.47 9.25
N LEU A 143 -28.80 0.16 9.35
CA LEU A 143 -27.75 -0.75 9.84
C LEU A 143 -26.85 -1.22 8.70
N ARG A 144 -27.43 -1.64 7.57
CA ARG A 144 -26.71 -2.29 6.46
C ARG A 144 -26.11 -1.30 5.46
N GLY A 145 -25.16 -1.77 4.67
CA GLY A 145 -24.56 -1.02 3.56
C GLY A 145 -23.41 -0.08 3.97
N LYS A 146 -22.84 0.62 2.97
CA LYS A 146 -21.67 1.51 3.18
C LYS A 146 -21.99 2.73 4.03
N LYS A 147 -23.20 3.28 3.88
CA LYS A 147 -23.72 4.42 4.66
C LYS A 147 -24.47 3.98 5.94
N GLY A 148 -24.46 2.68 6.23
CA GLY A 148 -25.07 2.14 7.44
C GLY A 148 -24.19 2.35 8.67
N ARG A 149 -24.77 2.23 9.86
CA ARG A 149 -24.11 2.54 11.13
C ARG A 149 -22.83 1.73 11.36
N PHE A 150 -22.79 0.44 11.02
CA PHE A 150 -21.62 -0.40 11.26
C PHE A 150 -20.37 0.11 10.53
N ARG A 151 -20.50 0.46 9.24
CA ARG A 151 -19.33 0.88 8.44
C ARG A 151 -18.99 2.35 8.62
N GLN A 152 -20.00 3.22 8.61
CA GLN A 152 -19.76 4.66 8.57
C GLN A 152 -19.50 5.28 9.95
N ASN A 153 -20.08 4.73 11.02
CA ASN A 153 -20.08 5.38 12.34
C ASN A 153 -19.36 4.57 13.42
N LEU A 154 -19.43 3.23 13.37
CA LEU A 154 -18.73 2.40 14.35
C LEU A 154 -17.25 2.25 13.99
N LEU A 155 -16.96 1.89 12.73
CA LEU A 155 -15.58 1.76 12.24
C LEU A 155 -15.02 3.09 11.73
N GLY A 156 -15.84 3.89 11.03
CA GLY A 156 -15.49 5.25 10.65
C GLY A 156 -15.86 6.22 11.76
N LYS A 157 -14.88 6.86 12.39
CA LYS A 157 -15.15 7.96 13.34
C LYS A 157 -14.37 9.18 12.93
N ARG A 158 -15.03 10.34 12.97
CA ARG A 158 -14.33 11.62 12.95
C ARG A 158 -13.73 11.80 14.33
N VAL A 159 -12.46 12.18 14.37
CA VAL A 159 -11.69 12.31 15.60
C VAL A 159 -11.24 13.76 15.76
N ASP A 160 -11.32 14.26 16.99
CA ASP A 160 -10.76 15.54 17.37
C ASP A 160 -9.22 15.47 17.39
N TYR A 161 -8.55 16.61 17.63
CA TYR A 161 -7.08 16.70 17.63
C TYR A 161 -6.45 16.19 16.33
N SER A 162 -7.13 16.48 15.22
CA SER A 162 -6.68 16.15 13.88
C SER A 162 -6.65 17.38 12.98
N GLY A 163 -5.71 17.38 12.04
CA GLY A 163 -5.53 18.44 11.05
C GLY A 163 -5.23 17.85 9.67
N ARG A 164 -5.38 18.64 8.61
CA ARG A 164 -4.98 18.24 7.25
C ARG A 164 -4.36 19.41 6.53
N SER A 165 -3.27 19.17 5.82
CA SER A 165 -2.71 20.15 4.90
C SER A 165 -1.98 19.47 3.74
N VAL A 166 -1.64 20.27 2.73
CA VAL A 166 -0.81 19.88 1.58
C VAL A 166 0.61 19.58 2.08
N ILE A 167 1.21 18.55 1.52
CA ILE A 167 2.61 18.19 1.80
C ILE A 167 3.56 18.87 0.82
N VAL A 168 4.71 19.27 1.33
CA VAL A 168 5.84 19.78 0.54
C VAL A 168 7.12 19.09 1.01
N ILE A 169 8.16 19.17 0.18
CA ILE A 169 9.43 18.54 0.48
C ILE A 169 10.15 19.23 1.66
N GLY A 170 10.68 18.44 2.58
CA GLY A 170 11.53 18.89 3.68
C GLY A 170 12.91 18.23 3.63
N PRO A 171 13.82 18.65 2.75
CA PRO A 171 15.08 17.94 2.51
C PRO A 171 16.03 17.98 3.72
N ASN A 172 15.96 19.05 4.52
CA ASN A 172 16.80 19.26 5.71
C ASN A 172 16.27 18.56 6.97
N LEU A 173 15.10 17.91 6.89
CA LEU A 173 14.56 17.15 8.01
C LEU A 173 15.32 15.83 8.14
N LYS A 174 15.36 15.29 9.36
CA LYS A 174 15.79 13.90 9.60
C LYS A 174 14.64 12.94 9.31
N ILE A 175 14.94 11.66 9.12
CA ILE A 175 13.92 10.63 8.80
C ILE A 175 12.76 10.59 9.79
N TYR A 176 13.03 10.78 11.09
CA TYR A 176 12.04 10.76 12.17
C TYR A 176 11.31 12.09 12.41
N GLN A 177 11.64 13.14 11.66
CA GLN A 177 11.07 14.48 11.85
C GLN A 177 10.06 14.82 10.76
N CYS A 178 9.04 15.62 11.13
CA CYS A 178 8.14 16.25 10.17
C CYS A 178 8.01 17.75 10.48
N GLY A 179 7.86 18.57 9.44
CA GLY A 179 7.59 19.99 9.62
C GLY A 179 6.09 20.25 9.79
N ILE A 180 5.69 20.83 10.92
CA ILE A 180 4.30 21.24 11.17
C ILE A 180 4.18 22.77 11.14
N PRO A 181 3.20 23.32 10.39
CA PRO A 181 2.82 24.72 10.47
C PRO A 181 2.53 25.19 11.89
N LYS A 182 3.13 26.31 12.30
CA LYS A 182 2.90 26.92 13.62
C LYS A 182 1.41 27.08 13.98
N GLN A 183 0.59 27.55 13.05
CA GLN A 183 -0.86 27.72 13.26
C GLN A 183 -1.58 26.40 13.50
N MET A 184 -1.23 25.36 12.75
CA MET A 184 -1.82 24.03 12.91
C MET A 184 -1.40 23.43 14.26
N ALA A 185 -0.11 23.51 14.59
CA ALA A 185 0.41 23.03 15.86
C ALA A 185 -0.29 23.73 17.05
N LEU A 186 -0.50 25.05 16.98
CA LEU A 186 -1.16 25.80 18.04
C LEU A 186 -2.60 25.33 18.28
N GLU A 187 -3.38 25.04 17.23
CA GLU A 187 -4.74 24.52 17.38
C GLU A 187 -4.76 23.06 17.86
N LEU A 188 -3.85 22.21 17.35
CA LEU A 188 -3.76 20.80 17.77
C LEU A 188 -3.34 20.67 19.24
N PHE A 189 -2.39 21.48 19.71
CA PHE A 189 -1.85 21.41 21.07
C PHE A 189 -2.48 22.43 22.03
N LYS A 190 -3.58 23.08 21.63
CA LYS A 190 -4.20 24.19 22.36
C LYS A 190 -4.44 23.91 23.85
N PRO A 191 -5.01 22.75 24.27
CA PRO A 191 -5.23 22.49 25.70
C PRO A 191 -3.93 22.35 26.49
N PHE A 192 -2.89 21.76 25.89
CA PHE A 192 -1.58 21.59 26.52
C PHE A 192 -0.89 22.93 26.74
N VAL A 193 -0.97 23.82 25.75
CA VAL A 193 -0.43 25.19 25.84
C VAL A 193 -1.18 25.99 26.91
N ILE A 194 -2.51 25.89 26.96
CA ILE A 194 -3.33 26.53 28.02
C ILE A 194 -2.89 26.07 29.41
N ASN A 195 -2.71 24.75 29.59
CA ASN A 195 -2.30 24.20 30.89
C ASN A 195 -0.93 24.73 31.32
N LYS A 196 0.07 24.70 30.42
CA LYS A 196 1.42 25.22 30.69
C LYS A 196 1.45 26.73 30.96
N LEU A 197 0.61 27.52 30.29
CA LEU A 197 0.50 28.97 30.54
C LEU A 197 0.02 29.28 31.96
N VAL A 198 -0.91 28.48 32.47
CA VAL A 198 -1.44 28.63 33.84
C VAL A 198 -0.42 28.12 34.86
N GLU A 199 0.19 26.96 34.61
CA GLU A 199 1.21 26.36 35.47
C GLU A 199 2.43 27.27 35.67
N GLN A 200 2.88 27.97 34.63
CA GLN A 200 4.00 28.92 34.70
C GLN A 200 3.61 30.30 35.24
N GLY A 201 2.36 30.53 35.62
CA GLY A 201 1.88 31.81 36.15
C GLY A 201 1.80 32.93 35.11
N LEU A 202 2.01 32.65 33.81
CA LEU A 202 1.91 33.62 32.72
C LEU A 202 0.47 34.04 32.44
N SER A 203 -0.49 33.22 32.87
CA SER A 203 -1.92 33.52 32.79
C SER A 203 -2.64 33.09 34.06
N PRO A 204 -3.46 33.96 34.69
CA PRO A 204 -4.10 33.64 35.97
C PRO A 204 -5.24 32.63 35.84
N ASN A 205 -5.85 32.49 34.65
CA ASN A 205 -6.95 31.55 34.43
C ASN A 205 -7.02 31.06 32.97
N VAL A 206 -7.74 29.95 32.76
CA VAL A 206 -7.94 29.31 31.44
C VAL A 206 -8.52 30.28 30.40
N LYS A 207 -9.46 31.15 30.80
CA LYS A 207 -10.06 32.15 29.89
C LYS A 207 -9.03 33.19 29.41
N SER A 208 -8.15 33.64 30.30
CA SER A 208 -7.09 34.60 29.98
C SER A 208 -6.02 33.93 29.11
N ALA A 209 -5.67 32.67 29.40
CA ALA A 209 -4.77 31.89 28.55
C ALA A 209 -5.36 31.72 27.13
N LYS A 210 -6.66 31.42 27.01
CA LYS A 210 -7.33 31.34 25.71
C LYS A 210 -7.28 32.67 24.94
N ARG A 211 -7.54 33.80 25.61
CA ARG A 211 -7.40 35.14 25.01
C ARG A 211 -5.96 35.46 24.61
N ALA A 212 -4.97 35.03 25.39
CA ALA A 212 -3.56 35.22 25.07
C ALA A 212 -3.14 34.45 23.81
N ILE A 213 -3.66 33.23 23.63
CA ILE A 213 -3.47 32.43 22.42
C ILE A 213 -4.15 33.10 21.21
N GLU A 214 -5.40 33.56 21.35
CA GLU A 214 -6.13 34.26 20.27
C GLU A 214 -5.45 35.55 19.83
N ARG A 215 -4.75 36.25 20.73
CA ARG A 215 -3.96 37.44 20.43
C ARG A 215 -2.58 37.15 19.84
N GLY A 216 -2.13 35.90 19.82
CA GLY A 216 -0.84 35.51 19.25
C GLY A 216 0.39 36.07 19.98
N ARG A 217 0.34 36.17 21.32
CA ARG A 217 1.46 36.68 22.13
C ARG A 217 2.73 35.83 21.92
N GLU A 218 3.90 36.47 21.87
CA GLU A 218 5.18 35.79 21.57
C GLU A 218 5.52 34.66 22.56
N ASP A 219 5.21 34.85 23.85
CA ASP A 219 5.41 33.85 24.90
C ASP A 219 4.75 32.48 24.59
N VAL A 220 3.65 32.50 23.82
CA VAL A 220 2.89 31.30 23.44
C VAL A 220 3.74 30.39 22.53
N TRP A 221 4.53 30.97 21.63
CA TRP A 221 5.35 30.21 20.69
C TRP A 221 6.49 29.47 21.41
N GLY A 222 7.13 30.12 22.38
CA GLY A 222 8.17 29.48 23.19
C GLY A 222 7.64 28.33 24.05
N ILE A 223 6.40 28.42 24.54
CA ILE A 223 5.74 27.33 25.26
C ILE A 223 5.34 26.21 24.30
N LEU A 224 4.80 26.55 23.13
CA LEU A 224 4.42 25.57 22.12
C LEU A 224 5.60 24.70 21.71
N GLU A 225 6.77 25.29 21.48
CA GLU A 225 8.00 24.54 21.17
C GLU A 225 8.41 23.58 22.30
N LYS A 226 8.32 24.03 23.56
CA LYS A 226 8.57 23.18 24.74
C LYS A 226 7.56 22.05 24.91
N VAL A 227 6.30 22.26 24.51
CA VAL A 227 5.22 21.26 24.60
C VAL A 227 5.37 20.19 23.52
N ILE A 228 5.79 20.59 22.33
CA ILE A 228 5.94 19.71 21.17
C ILE A 228 7.18 18.82 21.29
N LYS A 229 8.24 19.29 21.95
CA LYS A 229 9.47 18.51 22.14
C LYS A 229 9.17 17.21 22.91
N GLY A 230 9.47 16.07 22.30
CA GLY A 230 9.17 14.74 22.87
C GLY A 230 7.69 14.35 22.78
N HIS A 231 6.90 15.01 21.94
CA HIS A 231 5.51 14.66 21.67
C HIS A 231 5.32 14.30 20.19
N PRO A 232 5.30 13.00 19.83
CA PRO A 232 5.14 12.58 18.44
C PRO A 232 3.76 12.97 17.89
N VAL A 233 3.67 13.05 16.56
CA VAL A 233 2.40 13.12 15.82
C VAL A 233 2.32 11.98 14.83
N LEU A 234 1.10 11.57 14.47
CA LEU A 234 0.86 10.58 13.43
C LEU A 234 0.50 11.27 12.12
N LEU A 235 1.27 10.99 11.07
CA LEU A 235 0.92 11.37 9.71
C LEU A 235 0.24 10.20 9.00
N ASN A 236 -0.84 10.50 8.28
CA ASN A 236 -1.58 9.51 7.50
C ASN A 236 -1.92 10.08 6.11
N ARG A 237 -1.72 9.27 5.07
CA ARG A 237 -2.17 9.55 3.71
C ARG A 237 -3.33 8.63 3.32
N ALA A 238 -4.39 9.23 2.79
CA ALA A 238 -5.51 8.48 2.21
C ALA A 238 -5.25 8.26 0.71
N PRO A 239 -5.47 7.05 0.16
CA PRO A 239 -5.92 5.82 0.84
C PRO A 239 -4.78 5.07 1.56
N THR A 240 -5.03 4.60 2.78
CA THR A 240 -4.08 3.78 3.54
C THR A 240 -4.15 2.32 3.07
N LEU A 241 -3.16 1.88 2.29
CA LEU A 241 -3.13 0.52 1.72
C LEU A 241 -2.49 -0.52 2.64
N HIS A 242 -1.56 -0.08 3.49
CA HIS A 242 -0.80 -0.92 4.42
C HIS A 242 -0.39 -0.10 5.64
N ARG A 243 0.12 -0.76 6.68
CA ARG A 243 0.45 -0.09 7.97
C ARG A 243 1.44 1.07 7.85
N LEU A 244 2.41 1.02 6.93
CA LEU A 244 3.37 2.11 6.70
C LEU A 244 2.74 3.40 6.16
N GLY A 245 1.45 3.39 5.78
CA GLY A 245 0.72 4.61 5.43
C GLY A 245 0.31 5.45 6.64
N ILE A 246 0.61 4.97 7.86
CA ILE A 246 0.53 5.73 9.11
C ILE A 246 1.87 5.57 9.83
N GLN A 247 2.57 6.68 10.07
CA GLN A 247 3.83 6.68 10.83
C GLN A 247 3.86 7.84 11.82
N ALA A 248 4.60 7.66 12.89
CA ALA A 248 4.88 8.68 13.87
C ALA A 248 6.13 9.49 13.51
N PHE A 249 6.07 10.79 13.75
CA PHE A 249 7.16 11.73 13.54
C PHE A 249 7.26 12.71 14.71
N GLU A 250 8.46 13.18 14.98
CA GLU A 250 8.69 14.31 15.87
C GLU A 250 8.39 15.63 15.13
N PRO A 251 7.51 16.50 15.67
CA PRO A 251 7.17 17.74 15.00
C PRO A 251 8.27 18.78 15.14
N VAL A 252 8.62 19.42 14.04
CA VAL A 252 9.45 20.61 13.98
C VAL A 252 8.56 21.78 13.55
N LEU A 253 8.51 22.84 14.36
CA LEU A 253 7.74 24.02 14.04
C LEU A 253 8.33 24.72 12.81
N MET A 254 7.49 24.93 11.80
CA MET A 254 7.86 25.58 10.55
C MET A 254 6.88 26.71 10.22
N GLU A 255 7.39 27.72 9.52
CA GLU A 255 6.56 28.78 8.94
C GLU A 255 5.77 28.29 7.72
N GLY A 256 4.65 28.96 7.45
CA GLY A 256 3.74 28.65 6.35
C GLY A 256 2.56 27.77 6.77
N LYS A 257 1.91 27.15 5.78
CA LYS A 257 0.69 26.34 5.98
C LYS A 257 0.82 24.88 5.52
N ALA A 258 1.90 24.53 4.85
CA ALA A 258 2.13 23.19 4.31
C ALA A 258 2.92 22.32 5.31
N LEU A 259 2.63 21.02 5.31
CA LEU A 259 3.40 20.03 6.06
C LEU A 259 4.68 19.71 5.30
N ARG A 260 5.82 19.66 5.99
CA ARG A 260 7.08 19.24 5.35
C ARG A 260 7.36 17.78 5.68
N LEU A 261 7.54 16.96 4.64
CA LEU A 261 7.81 15.55 4.78
C LEU A 261 9.23 15.20 4.32
N HIS A 262 9.83 14.23 4.99
CA HIS A 262 11.12 13.67 4.60
C HIS A 262 11.02 12.91 3.25
N PRO A 263 11.94 13.11 2.28
CA PRO A 263 11.83 12.47 0.96
C PRO A 263 11.85 10.93 0.98
N LEU A 264 12.65 10.32 1.86
CA LEU A 264 12.78 8.84 1.91
C LEU A 264 11.53 8.12 2.43
N VAL A 265 10.60 8.82 3.10
CA VAL A 265 9.36 8.19 3.57
C VAL A 265 8.22 8.30 2.54
N CYS A 266 8.40 9.08 1.46
CA CYS A 266 7.39 9.24 0.42
C CYS A 266 7.02 7.91 -0.25
N THR A 267 7.98 7.00 -0.41
CA THR A 267 7.75 5.64 -0.93
C THR A 267 6.80 4.84 -0.05
N ALA A 268 6.93 4.96 1.28
CA ALA A 268 6.06 4.32 2.26
C ALA A 268 4.64 4.91 2.20
N PHE A 269 4.48 6.23 2.11
CA PHE A 269 3.15 6.82 1.97
C PHE A 269 2.56 6.70 0.56
N ASN A 270 3.36 6.24 -0.41
CA ASN A 270 3.07 6.32 -1.84
C ASN A 270 2.69 7.75 -2.28
N ALA A 271 3.36 8.75 -1.71
CA ALA A 271 3.04 10.17 -1.81
C ALA A 271 4.00 10.90 -2.75
N ASP A 272 3.50 11.90 -3.44
CA ASP A 272 4.24 12.87 -4.23
C ASP A 272 3.91 14.30 -3.80
N PHE A 273 4.55 15.30 -4.42
CA PHE A 273 4.46 16.70 -4.02
C PHE A 273 3.70 17.56 -5.04
N ASP A 274 2.71 16.98 -5.74
CA ASP A 274 1.92 17.64 -6.80
C ASP A 274 0.57 18.21 -6.32
N GLY A 275 0.28 18.12 -5.01
CA GLY A 275 -0.97 18.57 -4.40
C GLY A 275 -1.54 17.63 -3.35
N ASP A 276 -0.89 16.49 -3.14
CA ASP A 276 -1.20 15.53 -2.09
C ASP A 276 -1.36 16.16 -0.71
N GLN A 277 -2.27 15.58 0.09
CA GLN A 277 -2.58 16.04 1.43
C GLN A 277 -2.42 14.92 2.44
N MET A 278 -1.89 15.25 3.61
CA MET A 278 -1.80 14.33 4.74
C MET A 278 -2.59 14.83 5.93
N ALA A 279 -3.17 13.89 6.66
CA ALA A 279 -3.82 14.14 7.93
C ALA A 279 -2.80 13.94 9.08
N VAL A 280 -2.83 14.85 10.04
CA VAL A 280 -2.04 14.80 11.28
C VAL A 280 -2.97 14.45 12.42
N HIS A 281 -2.55 13.56 13.32
CA HIS A 281 -3.26 13.22 14.55
C HIS A 281 -2.31 13.29 15.75
N VAL A 282 -2.82 13.76 16.88
CA VAL A 282 -2.02 13.87 18.12
C VAL A 282 -2.39 12.76 19.10
N PRO A 283 -1.45 11.86 19.48
CA PRO A 283 -1.66 10.87 20.53
C PRO A 283 -1.75 11.55 21.91
N LEU A 284 -2.87 11.44 22.61
CA LEU A 284 -3.10 12.19 23.85
C LEU A 284 -2.63 11.46 25.12
N SER A 285 -2.87 10.15 25.22
CA SER A 285 -2.49 9.37 26.40
C SER A 285 -1.00 9.07 26.42
N ILE A 286 -0.45 8.79 27.60
CA ILE A 286 0.97 8.49 27.76
C ILE A 286 1.30 7.19 27.02
N GLU A 287 0.42 6.19 27.14
CA GLU A 287 0.56 4.88 26.48
C GLU A 287 0.59 5.04 24.95
N ALA A 288 -0.30 5.85 24.38
CA ALA A 288 -0.34 6.12 22.94
C ALA A 288 0.89 6.89 22.46
N ARG A 289 1.44 7.80 23.28
CA ARG A 289 2.68 8.52 22.97
C ARG A 289 3.88 7.58 22.98
N VAL A 290 3.95 6.70 23.98
CA VAL A 290 5.01 5.68 24.07
C VAL A 290 4.91 4.72 22.89
N GLU A 291 3.73 4.20 22.58
CA GLU A 291 3.47 3.34 21.40
C GLU A 291 3.89 4.04 20.10
N ALA A 292 3.55 5.32 19.94
CA ALA A 292 3.95 6.08 18.77
C ALA A 292 5.48 6.19 18.64
N GLN A 293 6.21 6.39 19.75
CA GLN A 293 7.68 6.49 19.75
C GLN A 293 8.36 5.14 19.59
N THR A 294 7.84 4.07 20.20
CA THR A 294 8.48 2.76 20.21
C THR A 294 8.08 1.89 19.03
N ILE A 295 6.91 2.04 18.46
CA ILE A 295 6.43 1.13 17.40
C ILE A 295 6.25 1.87 16.08
N MET A 296 5.63 3.05 16.13
CA MET A 296 5.20 3.74 14.91
C MET A 296 6.22 4.73 14.33
N LEU A 297 7.30 5.04 15.04
CA LEU A 297 8.30 6.01 14.60
C LEU A 297 8.88 5.59 13.23
N SER A 298 8.98 6.54 12.31
CA SER A 298 9.47 6.25 10.95
C SER A 298 10.88 5.64 10.93
N ALA A 299 11.73 6.00 11.90
CA ALA A 299 13.08 5.46 12.06
C ALA A 299 13.12 3.95 12.36
N ARG A 300 12.05 3.37 12.93
CA ARG A 300 11.94 1.91 13.16
C ARG A 300 11.35 1.19 11.96
N ASN A 301 10.53 1.88 11.18
CA ASN A 301 9.77 1.31 10.06
C ASN A 301 10.54 1.41 8.73
N LEU A 302 11.74 0.81 8.68
CA LEU A 302 12.63 0.88 7.51
C LEU A 302 12.37 -0.22 6.47
N LEU A 303 11.83 -1.36 6.90
CA LEU A 303 11.57 -2.53 6.05
C LEU A 303 10.09 -2.65 5.68
N SER A 304 9.83 -3.31 4.54
CA SER A 304 8.49 -3.66 4.11
C SER A 304 7.99 -4.88 4.88
N PRO A 305 6.84 -4.81 5.57
CA PRO A 305 6.26 -5.98 6.26
C PRO A 305 5.92 -7.14 5.31
N ALA A 306 5.78 -6.88 4.01
CA ALA A 306 5.39 -7.89 3.03
C ALA A 306 6.59 -8.71 2.50
N SER A 307 7.79 -8.13 2.47
CA SER A 307 8.96 -8.74 1.79
C SER A 307 10.25 -8.68 2.60
N GLY A 308 10.29 -7.92 3.69
CA GLY A 308 11.49 -7.67 4.49
C GLY A 308 12.59 -6.88 3.77
N LYS A 309 12.28 -6.29 2.61
CA LYS A 309 13.21 -5.42 1.87
C LYS A 309 13.09 -3.96 2.36
N PRO A 310 14.17 -3.16 2.34
CA PRO A 310 14.13 -1.75 2.70
C PRO A 310 13.15 -0.94 1.84
N VAL A 311 12.28 -0.16 2.49
CA VAL A 311 11.31 0.74 1.84
C VAL A 311 11.89 2.13 1.65
N VAL A 312 12.76 2.55 2.56
CA VAL A 312 13.42 3.87 2.61
C VAL A 312 14.60 4.00 1.64
N THR A 313 14.63 3.20 0.58
CA THR A 313 15.68 3.30 -0.43
C THR A 313 15.63 4.66 -1.13
N PRO A 314 16.78 5.33 -1.34
CA PRO A 314 16.84 6.56 -2.12
C PRO A 314 16.19 6.40 -3.50
N THR A 315 15.49 7.43 -3.93
CA THR A 315 14.77 7.46 -5.21
C THR A 315 15.19 8.66 -6.05
N GLN A 316 15.04 8.54 -7.37
CA GLN A 316 15.16 9.64 -8.33
C GLN A 316 16.49 10.40 -8.17
N ASP A 317 16.43 11.69 -7.88
CA ASP A 317 17.56 12.64 -7.91
C ASP A 317 18.69 12.25 -6.95
N ILE A 318 18.34 11.70 -5.78
CA ILE A 318 19.34 11.22 -4.81
C ILE A 318 20.18 10.09 -5.44
N VAL A 319 19.52 9.16 -6.15
CA VAL A 319 20.21 8.07 -6.86
C VAL A 319 21.05 8.62 -7.99
N LEU A 320 20.56 9.61 -8.73
CA LEU A 320 21.28 10.23 -9.84
C LEU A 320 22.56 10.93 -9.37
N GLY A 321 22.49 11.69 -8.28
CA GLY A 321 23.64 12.35 -7.67
C GLY A 321 24.69 11.35 -7.20
N ILE A 322 24.29 10.28 -6.51
CA ILE A 322 25.21 9.22 -6.07
C ILE A 322 25.83 8.48 -7.27
N TYR A 323 25.03 8.19 -8.30
CA TYR A 323 25.51 7.55 -9.51
C TYR A 323 26.55 8.40 -10.26
N TYR A 324 26.35 9.72 -10.29
CA TYR A 324 27.29 10.68 -10.85
C TYR A 324 28.62 10.71 -10.08
N VAL A 325 28.56 10.83 -8.75
CA VAL A 325 29.75 10.91 -7.88
C VAL A 325 30.56 9.61 -7.90
N THR A 326 29.89 8.47 -8.04
CA THR A 326 30.55 7.16 -8.04
C THR A 326 31.02 6.72 -9.44
N ALA A 327 30.83 7.56 -10.45
CA ALA A 327 31.30 7.30 -11.81
C ALA A 327 32.83 7.44 -11.90
N LEU A 328 33.41 6.71 -12.86
CA LEU A 328 34.82 6.82 -13.24
C LEU A 328 34.85 7.28 -14.70
N ILE A 329 35.55 8.37 -14.96
CA ILE A 329 35.70 8.95 -16.30
C ILE A 329 37.19 9.12 -16.57
N GLU A 330 37.65 8.59 -17.71
CA GLU A 330 39.04 8.69 -18.15
C GLU A 330 39.36 10.11 -18.66
N GLY A 331 40.61 10.54 -18.56
CA GLY A 331 41.08 11.84 -19.06
C GLY A 331 40.68 13.04 -18.19
N ARG A 332 40.28 12.82 -16.93
CA ARG A 332 39.93 13.89 -15.98
C ARG A 332 41.14 14.38 -15.18
N LYS A 333 41.04 15.61 -14.67
CA LYS A 333 42.10 16.25 -13.88
C LYS A 333 42.47 15.41 -12.66
N GLY A 334 43.76 15.15 -12.47
CA GLY A 334 44.26 14.36 -11.34
C GLY A 334 44.35 12.84 -11.59
N GLU A 335 44.15 12.40 -12.83
CA GLU A 335 44.31 10.99 -13.20
C GLU A 335 45.72 10.44 -12.88
N GLY A 336 45.76 9.25 -12.28
CA GLY A 336 47.00 8.55 -11.92
C GLY A 336 47.65 9.00 -10.61
N MET A 337 47.13 10.05 -9.96
CA MET A 337 47.59 10.49 -8.65
C MET A 337 47.40 9.40 -7.58
N SER A 338 48.32 9.35 -6.64
CA SER A 338 48.37 8.31 -5.60
C SER A 338 48.30 8.96 -4.21
N PHE A 339 47.38 8.48 -3.37
CA PHE A 339 47.10 9.02 -2.04
C PHE A 339 47.27 7.94 -0.97
N LEU A 340 47.76 8.35 0.21
CA LEU A 340 48.00 7.45 1.34
C LEU A 340 46.79 7.35 2.28
N SER A 341 45.99 8.41 2.41
CA SER A 341 44.81 8.44 3.28
C SER A 341 43.54 8.93 2.57
N ILE A 342 42.38 8.65 3.16
CA ILE A 342 41.09 9.18 2.71
C ILE A 342 41.07 10.70 2.83
N GLU A 343 41.62 11.24 3.92
CA GLU A 343 41.64 12.67 4.22
C GLU A 343 42.43 13.45 3.17
N ASP A 344 43.56 12.91 2.70
CA ASP A 344 44.35 13.52 1.63
C ASP A 344 43.55 13.64 0.32
N VAL A 345 42.75 12.62 0.00
CA VAL A 345 41.89 12.62 -1.20
C VAL A 345 40.80 13.68 -1.07
N LEU A 346 40.15 13.77 0.09
CA LEU A 346 39.11 14.76 0.35
C LEU A 346 39.68 16.18 0.31
N SER A 347 40.84 16.40 0.93
CA SER A 347 41.54 17.70 0.88
C SER A 347 41.94 18.06 -0.55
N ALA A 348 42.47 17.11 -1.33
CA ALA A 348 42.80 17.33 -2.73
C ALA A 348 41.56 17.67 -3.59
N MET A 349 40.42 17.06 -3.28
CA MET A 349 39.14 17.35 -3.93
C MET A 349 38.65 18.75 -3.57
N ASP A 350 38.70 19.15 -2.29
CA ASP A 350 38.29 20.48 -1.82
C ASP A 350 39.14 21.61 -2.44
N HIS A 351 40.44 21.37 -2.65
CA HIS A 351 41.35 22.28 -3.34
C HIS A 351 41.28 22.20 -4.87
N ASN A 352 40.32 21.44 -5.44
CA ASN A 352 40.14 21.21 -6.88
C ASN A 352 41.41 20.70 -7.60
N VAL A 353 42.27 19.96 -6.88
CA VAL A 353 43.48 19.34 -7.45
C VAL A 353 43.10 18.12 -8.27
N VAL A 354 42.12 17.34 -7.80
CA VAL A 354 41.55 16.17 -8.47
C VAL A 354 40.08 16.39 -8.79
N ASP A 355 39.62 15.88 -9.94
CA ASP A 355 38.20 15.86 -10.28
C ASP A 355 37.51 14.66 -9.60
N VAL A 356 36.24 14.80 -9.26
CA VAL A 356 35.43 13.82 -8.49
C VAL A 356 35.40 12.46 -9.17
N ASN A 357 35.39 12.47 -10.51
CA ASN A 357 35.25 11.28 -11.35
C ASN A 357 36.61 10.82 -11.91
N SER A 358 37.72 11.44 -11.49
CA SER A 358 39.07 11.07 -11.93
C SER A 358 39.51 9.71 -11.37
N LYS A 359 40.40 9.03 -12.09
CA LYS A 359 40.95 7.73 -11.71
C LYS A 359 42.20 7.93 -10.84
N ILE A 360 42.11 7.60 -9.55
CA ILE A 360 43.18 7.74 -8.57
C ILE A 360 43.57 6.39 -7.96
N ARG A 361 44.75 6.32 -7.35
CA ARG A 361 45.19 5.18 -6.52
C ARG A 361 45.15 5.56 -5.04
N LEU A 362 44.41 4.81 -4.23
CA LEU A 362 44.34 5.00 -2.79
C LEU A 362 44.95 3.79 -2.09
N LYS A 363 45.81 4.01 -1.10
CA LYS A 363 46.24 2.95 -0.18
C LYS A 363 45.18 2.75 0.89
N TYR A 364 44.52 1.59 0.89
CA TYR A 364 43.54 1.23 1.92
C TYR A 364 43.86 -0.12 2.55
N ARG A 365 43.88 -0.18 3.89
CA ARG A 365 44.21 -1.40 4.66
C ARG A 365 45.47 -2.13 4.19
N GLY A 366 46.46 -1.37 3.70
CA GLY A 366 47.74 -1.89 3.22
C GLY A 366 47.79 -2.19 1.71
N GLU A 367 46.65 -2.24 1.02
CA GLU A 367 46.57 -2.54 -0.42
C GLU A 367 46.33 -1.27 -1.26
N TRP A 368 46.90 -1.24 -2.47
CA TRP A 368 46.65 -0.17 -3.43
C TRP A 368 45.41 -0.50 -4.26
N ILE A 369 44.38 0.33 -4.13
CA ILE A 369 43.14 0.20 -4.90
C ILE A 369 42.99 1.35 -5.90
N THR A 370 42.52 1.03 -7.10
CA THR A 370 42.16 2.04 -8.11
C THR A 370 40.71 2.47 -7.88
N THR A 371 40.49 3.75 -7.58
CA THR A 371 39.16 4.30 -7.24
C THR A 371 38.98 5.72 -7.75
N SER A 372 37.89 6.40 -7.41
CA SER A 372 37.68 7.83 -7.69
C SER A 372 37.55 8.64 -6.40
N PRO A 373 37.91 9.94 -6.39
CA PRO A 373 37.67 10.81 -5.23
C PRO A 373 36.21 10.80 -4.78
N GLY A 374 35.26 10.76 -5.72
CA GLY A 374 33.84 10.66 -5.41
C GLY A 374 33.43 9.33 -4.74
N ARG A 375 34.02 8.20 -5.14
CA ARG A 375 33.83 6.92 -4.42
C ARG A 375 34.43 6.98 -3.02
N VAL A 376 35.58 7.64 -2.85
CA VAL A 376 36.20 7.84 -1.54
C VAL A 376 35.29 8.69 -0.63
N LEU A 377 34.73 9.78 -1.17
CA LEU A 377 33.75 10.60 -0.48
C LEU A 377 32.51 9.79 -0.08
N PHE A 378 31.91 9.02 -1.00
CA PHE A 378 30.77 8.16 -0.69
C PHE A 378 31.09 7.16 0.44
N ASN A 379 32.27 6.54 0.40
CA ASN A 379 32.69 5.59 1.44
C ASN A 379 33.00 6.24 2.79
N SER A 380 33.35 7.54 2.85
CA SER A 380 33.58 8.25 4.11
C SER A 380 32.30 8.36 4.95
N ILE A 381 31.15 8.45 4.28
CA ILE A 381 29.81 8.57 4.88
C ILE A 381 29.29 7.23 5.39
N LEU A 382 29.72 6.12 4.80
CA LEU A 382 29.29 4.79 5.20
C LEU A 382 29.88 4.40 6.56
N HIS A 383 29.13 3.56 7.27
CA HIS A 383 29.59 2.93 8.50
C HIS A 383 30.90 2.16 8.27
N PRO A 384 31.89 2.21 9.17
CA PRO A 384 33.21 1.59 8.99
C PRO A 384 33.22 0.13 8.50
N GLU A 385 32.23 -0.66 8.91
CA GLU A 385 32.07 -2.07 8.53
C GLU A 385 31.67 -2.30 7.06
N LEU A 386 31.05 -1.30 6.43
CA LEU A 386 30.55 -1.37 5.05
C LEU A 386 31.43 -0.65 4.04
N ARG A 387 32.52 -0.02 4.50
CA ARG A 387 33.36 0.82 3.65
C ARG A 387 34.07 0.00 2.56
N TYR A 388 34.43 0.71 1.49
CA TYR A 388 35.20 0.31 0.31
C TYR A 388 34.41 -0.38 -0.79
N ILE A 389 33.24 0.20 -1.05
CA ILE A 389 32.44 -0.10 -2.22
C ILE A 389 33.08 0.59 -3.43
N ASN A 390 33.74 -0.20 -4.27
CA ASN A 390 34.43 0.28 -5.46
C ASN A 390 33.67 -0.04 -6.76
N LYS A 391 32.38 0.27 -6.78
CA LYS A 391 31.51 0.12 -7.96
C LYS A 391 30.66 1.36 -8.13
N GLN A 392 30.16 1.56 -9.34
CA GLN A 392 29.18 2.62 -9.60
C GLN A 392 27.84 2.25 -8.95
N MET A 393 27.26 3.21 -8.22
CA MET A 393 26.11 2.97 -7.35
C MET A 393 24.84 3.48 -8.02
N GLY A 394 24.05 2.56 -8.58
CA GLY A 394 22.67 2.82 -9.02
C GLY A 394 21.63 2.37 -7.97
N LYS A 395 20.35 2.49 -8.31
CA LYS A 395 19.21 2.16 -7.42
C LYS A 395 19.27 0.76 -6.84
N LYS A 396 19.54 -0.26 -7.67
CA LYS A 396 19.63 -1.66 -7.21
C LYS A 396 20.79 -1.87 -6.25
N SER A 397 21.96 -1.35 -6.60
CA SER A 397 23.17 -1.43 -5.77
C SER A 397 22.99 -0.73 -4.42
N LEU A 398 22.31 0.42 -4.39
CA LEU A 398 21.95 1.12 -3.16
C LEU A 398 20.94 0.33 -2.32
N GLY A 399 19.95 -0.29 -2.95
CA GLY A 399 19.01 -1.19 -2.28
C GLY A 399 19.74 -2.32 -1.56
N SER A 400 20.63 -3.04 -2.25
CA SER A 400 21.43 -4.11 -1.65
C SER A 400 22.39 -3.62 -0.57
N LEU A 401 22.92 -2.40 -0.69
CA LEU A 401 23.76 -1.80 0.35
C LEU A 401 22.96 -1.54 1.62
N ILE A 402 21.77 -0.93 1.51
CA ILE A 402 20.91 -0.64 2.67
C ILE A 402 20.42 -1.95 3.30
N ASP A 403 20.14 -2.96 2.48
CA ASP A 403 19.75 -4.29 2.91
C ASP A 403 20.84 -4.95 3.78
N ALA A 404 22.09 -4.96 3.29
CA ALA A 404 23.23 -5.47 4.04
C ALA A 404 23.58 -4.60 5.26
N ALA A 405 23.32 -3.29 5.18
CA ALA A 405 23.52 -2.38 6.29
C ALA A 405 22.53 -2.62 7.43
N TYR A 406 21.29 -3.02 7.12
CA TYR A 406 20.30 -3.34 8.14
C TYR A 406 20.73 -4.52 9.02
N ASP A 407 21.36 -5.54 8.44
CA ASP A 407 21.78 -6.74 9.18
C ASP A 407 23.08 -6.53 9.98
N ARG A 408 23.99 -5.70 9.47
CA ARG A 408 25.33 -5.50 10.05
C ARG A 408 25.43 -4.28 10.96
N VAL A 409 24.65 -3.23 10.67
CA VAL A 409 24.74 -1.94 11.35
C VAL A 409 23.48 -1.72 12.19
N GLY A 410 23.65 -1.23 13.42
CA GLY A 410 22.53 -0.88 14.28
C GLY A 410 21.58 0.15 13.65
N GLN A 411 20.30 0.10 14.02
CA GLN A 411 19.24 0.94 13.41
C GLN A 411 19.55 2.44 13.47
N GLU A 412 20.11 2.94 14.57
CA GLU A 412 20.44 4.37 14.73
C GLU A 412 21.51 4.83 13.73
N ALA A 413 22.59 4.05 13.59
CA ALA A 413 23.67 4.33 12.65
C ALA A 413 23.20 4.18 11.19
N LEU A 414 22.27 3.26 10.92
CA LEU A 414 21.63 3.14 9.60
C LEU A 414 20.80 4.39 9.26
N VAL A 415 20.00 4.90 10.20
CA VAL A 415 19.21 6.13 10.00
C VAL A 415 20.11 7.33 9.74
N GLU A 416 21.20 7.49 10.49
CA GLU A 416 22.19 8.54 10.27
C GLU A 416 22.85 8.41 8.89
N MET A 417 23.22 7.18 8.50
CA MET A 417 23.81 6.90 7.19
C MET A 417 22.84 7.26 6.06
N LEU A 418 21.54 6.93 6.18
CA LEU A 418 20.52 7.26 5.19
C LEU A 418 20.34 8.78 5.04
N ASP A 419 20.35 9.53 6.14
CA ASP A 419 20.27 10.99 6.13
C ASP A 419 21.49 11.60 5.42
N LYS A 420 22.71 11.11 5.69
CA LYS A 420 23.92 11.57 5.01
C LYS A 420 23.95 11.19 3.52
N ILE A 421 23.46 10.00 3.15
CA ILE A 421 23.34 9.56 1.75
C ILE A 421 22.38 10.48 0.98
N LYS A 422 21.26 10.87 1.60
CA LYS A 422 20.31 11.84 1.05
C LYS A 422 20.97 13.20 0.81
N GLU A 423 21.65 13.74 1.82
CA GLU A 423 22.34 15.04 1.72
C GLU A 423 23.40 15.03 0.62
N LEU A 424 24.22 13.98 0.56
CA LEU A 424 25.24 13.80 -0.48
C LEU A 424 24.59 13.76 -1.88
N GLY A 425 23.54 12.96 -2.05
CA GLY A 425 22.85 12.82 -3.33
C GLY A 425 22.26 14.13 -3.82
N TYR A 426 21.59 14.90 -2.96
CA TYR A 426 21.05 16.21 -3.35
C TYR A 426 22.13 17.24 -3.67
N HIS A 427 23.20 17.28 -2.88
CA HIS A 427 24.31 18.20 -3.10
C HIS A 427 24.95 17.95 -4.47
N TRP A 428 25.31 16.71 -4.75
CA TRP A 428 25.98 16.37 -6.01
C TRP A 428 25.06 16.32 -7.21
N SER A 429 23.78 16.00 -7.05
CA SER A 429 22.80 16.18 -8.13
C SER A 429 22.64 17.64 -8.53
N THR A 430 22.88 18.58 -7.61
CA THR A 430 22.84 20.02 -7.90
C THR A 430 24.11 20.46 -8.61
N ILE A 431 25.28 20.05 -8.10
CA ILE A 431 26.59 20.41 -8.67
C ILE A 431 26.78 19.79 -10.06
N SER A 432 26.27 18.58 -10.28
CA SER A 432 26.43 17.89 -11.56
C SER A 432 25.77 18.64 -12.72
N GLY A 433 24.82 19.54 -12.44
CA GLY A 433 24.16 20.38 -13.46
C GLY A 433 23.47 19.56 -14.55
N ILE A 434 23.06 18.33 -14.25
CA ILE A 434 22.46 17.42 -15.23
C ILE A 434 21.12 18.02 -15.65
N SER A 435 21.03 18.38 -16.92
CA SER A 435 19.83 18.91 -17.54
C SER A 435 19.38 17.99 -18.67
N PHE A 436 18.14 18.14 -19.12
CA PHE A 436 17.58 17.39 -20.23
C PHE A 436 17.23 18.36 -21.36
N GLY A 437 17.94 18.25 -22.48
CA GLY A 437 17.69 18.99 -23.70
C GLY A 437 17.20 18.09 -24.83
N LEU A 438 16.62 18.70 -25.87
CA LEU A 438 16.21 17.97 -27.08
C LEU A 438 17.42 17.33 -27.79
N GLY A 439 18.61 17.96 -27.69
CA GLY A 439 19.85 17.44 -28.25
C GLY A 439 20.27 16.08 -27.69
N ASP A 440 19.92 15.80 -26.43
CA ASP A 440 20.31 14.56 -25.73
C ASP A 440 19.56 13.33 -26.26
N VAL A 441 18.41 13.53 -26.92
CA VAL A 441 17.53 12.46 -27.42
C VAL A 441 18.03 11.91 -28.77
N ILE A 442 19.19 11.27 -28.81
CA ILE A 442 19.85 10.89 -30.08
C ILE A 442 19.01 9.84 -30.84
N ILE A 443 18.68 10.14 -32.10
CA ILE A 443 18.05 9.19 -33.02
C ILE A 443 19.17 8.43 -33.74
N PRO A 444 19.25 7.10 -33.64
CA PRO A 444 20.32 6.33 -34.24
C PRO A 444 20.17 6.33 -35.77
N PRO A 445 21.27 6.47 -36.54
CA PRO A 445 21.20 6.39 -38.00
C PRO A 445 20.68 5.02 -38.47
N GLN A 446 20.97 3.95 -37.72
CA GLN A 446 20.49 2.59 -37.99
C GLN A 446 18.96 2.45 -37.93
N LYS A 447 18.23 3.42 -37.36
CA LYS A 447 16.76 3.38 -37.30
C LYS A 447 16.15 3.19 -38.68
N LYS A 448 16.66 3.90 -39.70
CA LYS A 448 16.11 3.84 -41.07
C LYS A 448 16.23 2.43 -41.63
N ASP A 449 17.41 1.83 -41.50
CA ASP A 449 17.69 0.48 -41.98
C ASP A 449 16.79 -0.56 -41.28
N ILE A 450 16.60 -0.44 -39.96
CA ILE A 450 15.72 -1.34 -39.18
C ILE A 450 14.26 -1.23 -39.66
N VAL A 451 13.79 -0.01 -39.90
CA VAL A 451 12.41 0.23 -40.40
C VAL A 451 12.24 -0.34 -41.80
N GLU A 452 13.17 -0.10 -42.71
CA GLU A 452 13.11 -0.61 -44.09
C GLU A 452 13.13 -2.14 -44.11
N GLN A 453 13.96 -2.78 -43.29
CA GLN A 453 13.98 -4.24 -43.15
C GLN A 453 12.67 -4.79 -42.57
N ALA A 454 12.09 -4.11 -41.58
CA ALA A 454 10.80 -4.50 -41.01
C ALA A 454 9.66 -4.37 -42.02
N LEU A 455 9.63 -3.28 -42.79
CA LEU A 455 8.63 -3.07 -43.84
C LEU A 455 8.73 -4.11 -44.96
N ALA A 456 9.95 -4.47 -45.39
CA ALA A 456 10.13 -5.51 -46.40
C ALA A 456 9.65 -6.89 -45.92
N LYS A 457 9.92 -7.23 -44.64
CA LYS A 457 9.40 -8.46 -44.02
C LYS A 457 7.88 -8.43 -43.88
N GLU A 458 7.31 -7.28 -43.54
CA GLU A 458 5.86 -7.09 -43.45
C GLU A 458 5.16 -7.28 -44.81
N GLU A 459 5.77 -6.80 -45.89
CA GLU A 459 5.23 -6.99 -47.26
C GLU A 459 5.16 -8.49 -47.64
N VAL A 460 6.18 -9.27 -47.25
CA VAL A 460 6.17 -10.73 -47.42
C VAL A 460 5.03 -11.38 -46.61
N LEU A 461 4.83 -10.95 -45.37
CA LEU A 461 3.72 -11.44 -44.53
C LEU A 461 2.35 -11.08 -45.11
N SER A 462 2.20 -9.85 -45.63
CA SER A 462 0.98 -9.41 -46.29
C SER A 462 0.69 -10.24 -47.54
N SER A 463 1.71 -10.51 -48.34
CA SER A 463 1.59 -11.35 -49.53
C SER A 463 1.20 -12.81 -49.20
N GLN A 464 1.77 -13.38 -48.14
CA GLN A 464 1.38 -14.72 -47.66
C GLN A 464 -0.07 -14.76 -47.15
N TYR A 465 -0.53 -13.70 -46.51
CA TYR A 465 -1.92 -13.55 -46.09
C TYR A 465 -2.87 -13.43 -47.29
N GLU A 466 -2.53 -12.61 -48.29
CA GLU A 466 -3.30 -12.47 -49.53
C GLU A 466 -3.38 -13.77 -50.35
N MET A 467 -2.31 -14.57 -50.34
CA MET A 467 -2.28 -15.90 -50.96
C MET A 467 -3.06 -16.97 -50.15
N GLY A 468 -3.58 -16.64 -48.97
CA GLY A 468 -4.31 -17.56 -48.10
C GLY A 468 -3.44 -18.59 -47.38
N VAL A 469 -2.12 -18.35 -47.29
CA VAL A 469 -1.17 -19.22 -46.58
C VAL A 469 -1.27 -19.03 -45.06
N LEU A 470 -1.55 -17.80 -44.62
CA LEU A 470 -1.72 -17.44 -43.21
C LEU A 470 -3.18 -17.14 -42.90
N THR A 471 -3.62 -17.51 -41.70
CA THR A 471 -4.89 -17.01 -41.15
C THR A 471 -4.75 -15.58 -40.62
N GLU A 472 -5.86 -14.84 -40.47
CA GLU A 472 -5.84 -13.45 -39.96
C GLU A 472 -5.14 -13.37 -38.58
N ASP A 473 -5.45 -14.32 -37.69
CA ASP A 473 -4.86 -14.37 -36.35
C ASP A 473 -3.35 -14.67 -36.37
N GLU A 474 -2.89 -15.54 -37.27
CA GLU A 474 -1.46 -15.85 -37.43
C GLU A 474 -0.71 -14.69 -38.04
N TYR A 475 -1.29 -14.04 -39.06
CA TYR A 475 -0.73 -12.83 -39.69
C TYR A 475 -0.53 -11.72 -38.65
N LEU A 476 -1.56 -11.41 -37.86
CA LEU A 476 -1.48 -10.36 -36.82
C LEU A 476 -0.44 -10.70 -35.74
N ARG A 477 -0.32 -11.96 -35.31
CA ARG A 477 0.69 -12.39 -34.32
C ARG A 477 2.12 -12.33 -34.85
N GLN A 478 2.34 -12.74 -36.10
CA GLN A 478 3.66 -12.66 -36.72
C GLN A 478 4.07 -11.20 -36.92
N LYS A 479 3.13 -10.35 -37.33
CA LYS A 479 3.33 -8.90 -37.44
C LYS A 479 3.63 -8.25 -36.09
N GLU A 480 2.94 -8.65 -35.02
CA GLU A 480 3.25 -8.22 -33.66
C GLU A 480 4.69 -8.56 -33.27
N THR A 481 5.09 -9.80 -33.53
CA THR A 481 6.43 -10.29 -33.21
C THR A 481 7.49 -9.50 -33.97
N LEU A 482 7.29 -9.30 -35.28
CA LEU A 482 8.19 -8.54 -36.15
C LEU A 482 8.41 -7.10 -35.65
N TRP A 483 7.34 -6.37 -35.37
CA TRP A 483 7.44 -4.97 -34.92
C TRP A 483 7.93 -4.84 -33.46
N SER A 484 7.67 -5.85 -32.63
CA SER A 484 8.23 -5.92 -31.27
C SER A 484 9.74 -6.12 -31.30
N GLU A 485 10.24 -6.99 -32.20
CA GLU A 485 11.67 -7.19 -32.44
C GLU A 485 12.33 -5.92 -32.98
N ALA A 486 11.74 -5.29 -34.01
CA ALA A 486 12.25 -4.04 -34.58
C ALA A 486 12.30 -2.89 -33.54
N SER A 487 11.29 -2.79 -32.67
CA SER A 487 11.28 -1.80 -31.57
C SER A 487 12.41 -2.08 -30.56
N ARG A 488 12.69 -3.35 -30.25
CA ARG A 488 13.80 -3.74 -29.36
C ARG A 488 15.16 -3.44 -29.98
N GLU A 489 15.37 -3.78 -31.25
CA GLU A 489 16.60 -3.48 -31.98
C GLU A 489 16.85 -1.97 -32.06
N ALA A 490 15.81 -1.18 -32.35
CA ALA A 490 15.91 0.28 -32.33
C ALA A 490 16.25 0.81 -30.92
N ALA A 491 15.68 0.23 -29.86
CA ALA A 491 15.98 0.60 -28.48
C ALA A 491 17.46 0.36 -28.10
N ASP A 492 18.00 -0.80 -28.47
CA ASP A 492 19.40 -1.14 -28.18
C ASP A 492 20.37 -0.30 -29.04
N ALA A 493 20.01 0.00 -30.29
CA ALA A 493 20.77 0.91 -31.15
C ALA A 493 20.83 2.35 -30.59
N ILE A 494 19.74 2.87 -30.02
CA ILE A 494 19.74 4.19 -29.37
C ILE A 494 20.79 4.22 -28.24
N LEU A 495 20.80 3.20 -27.39
CA LEU A 495 21.70 3.15 -26.24
C LEU A 495 23.16 3.02 -26.63
N ALA A 496 23.46 2.27 -27.69
CA ALA A 496 24.80 2.12 -28.21
C ALA A 496 25.38 3.44 -28.77
N ASN A 497 24.52 4.30 -29.34
CA ASN A 497 24.92 5.60 -29.89
C ASN A 497 24.89 6.75 -28.86
N MET A 498 24.43 6.52 -27.63
CA MET A 498 24.44 7.53 -26.57
C MET A 498 25.75 7.47 -25.77
N ASP A 499 26.45 8.60 -25.62
CA ASP A 499 27.61 8.70 -24.74
C ASP A 499 27.27 8.38 -23.28
N VAL A 500 28.25 7.86 -22.53
CA VAL A 500 28.11 7.52 -21.10
C VAL A 500 27.74 8.74 -20.26
N THR A 501 28.16 9.94 -20.68
CA THR A 501 27.86 11.21 -20.02
C THR A 501 26.51 11.81 -20.42
N ASN A 502 25.77 11.18 -21.34
CA ASN A 502 24.46 11.67 -21.76
C ASN A 502 23.46 11.61 -20.57
N PRO A 503 22.76 12.71 -20.26
CA PRO A 503 21.79 12.77 -19.17
C PRO A 503 20.72 11.67 -19.19
N ILE A 504 20.18 11.35 -20.35
CA ILE A 504 19.12 10.33 -20.52
C ILE A 504 19.65 8.95 -20.17
N ARG A 505 20.85 8.65 -20.69
CA ARG A 505 21.52 7.38 -20.43
C ARG A 505 21.83 7.23 -18.94
N MET A 506 22.34 8.28 -18.30
CA MET A 506 22.60 8.29 -16.86
C MET A 506 21.32 8.09 -16.03
N MET A 507 20.21 8.77 -16.35
CA MET A 507 18.94 8.60 -15.64
C MET A 507 18.41 7.16 -15.73
N MET A 508 18.56 6.54 -16.90
CA MET A 508 18.12 5.18 -17.16
C MET A 508 19.03 4.12 -16.51
N GLU A 509 20.35 4.19 -16.73
CA GLU A 509 21.32 3.22 -16.19
C GLU A 509 21.43 3.29 -14.66
N SER A 510 21.33 4.49 -14.08
CA SER A 510 21.25 4.66 -12.62
C SER A 510 19.97 4.05 -12.03
N GLY A 511 18.92 3.87 -12.84
CA GLY A 511 17.59 3.46 -12.38
C GLY A 511 16.87 4.53 -11.58
N ALA A 512 17.32 5.79 -11.65
CA ALA A 512 16.70 6.93 -10.98
C ALA A 512 15.30 7.20 -11.54
N ARG A 513 15.19 7.33 -12.86
CA ARG A 513 13.93 7.55 -13.58
C ARG A 513 14.10 7.18 -15.06
N GLY A 514 13.05 6.61 -15.64
CA GLY A 514 13.07 6.20 -17.04
C GLY A 514 13.30 4.70 -17.21
N SER A 515 12.87 4.17 -18.34
CA SER A 515 13.04 2.78 -18.75
C SER A 515 13.45 2.72 -20.22
N LYS A 516 14.05 1.61 -20.63
CA LYS A 516 14.44 1.39 -22.04
C LYS A 516 13.27 1.60 -23.00
N SER A 517 12.07 1.15 -22.64
CA SER A 517 10.86 1.32 -23.46
C SER A 517 10.44 2.79 -23.60
N GLN A 518 10.59 3.60 -22.56
CA GLN A 518 10.31 5.05 -22.63
C GLN A 518 11.31 5.77 -23.53
N VAL A 519 12.60 5.40 -23.45
CA VAL A 519 13.64 5.94 -24.35
C VAL A 519 13.37 5.53 -25.80
N ALA A 520 12.96 4.28 -26.03
CA ALA A 520 12.56 3.80 -27.34
C ALA A 520 11.37 4.57 -27.92
N GLN A 521 10.40 4.99 -27.10
CA GLN A 521 9.28 5.83 -27.56
C GLN A 521 9.71 7.27 -27.90
N MET A 522 10.76 7.80 -27.26
CA MET A 522 11.25 9.15 -27.51
C MET A 522 12.08 9.26 -28.80
N ALA A 523 12.98 8.31 -29.04
CA ALA A 523 13.96 8.38 -30.15
C ALA A 523 13.88 7.20 -31.14
N GLY A 524 13.14 6.14 -30.82
CA GLY A 524 13.08 4.90 -31.60
C GLY A 524 11.80 4.76 -32.41
N ILE A 525 11.08 3.67 -32.16
CA ILE A 525 9.85 3.25 -32.85
C ILE A 525 8.83 2.90 -31.77
N ARG A 526 7.60 3.44 -31.85
CA ARG A 526 6.53 3.09 -30.88
C ARG A 526 5.92 1.71 -31.15
N GLY A 527 5.93 1.26 -32.41
CA GLY A 527 5.45 -0.05 -32.81
C GLY A 527 3.93 -0.12 -32.89
N LEU A 528 3.39 -1.31 -32.70
CA LEU A 528 1.95 -1.56 -32.81
C LEU A 528 1.21 -1.17 -31.53
N MET A 529 -0.04 -0.71 -31.70
CA MET A 529 -0.94 -0.34 -30.62
C MET A 529 -2.13 -1.29 -30.58
N SER A 530 -2.71 -1.46 -29.39
CA SER A 530 -3.95 -2.22 -29.23
C SER A 530 -5.16 -1.30 -29.14
N ASP A 531 -6.27 -1.78 -29.68
CA ASP A 531 -7.58 -1.17 -29.52
C ASP A 531 -8.12 -1.40 -28.08
N PRO A 532 -9.27 -0.80 -27.72
CA PRO A 532 -9.87 -1.03 -26.42
C PRO A 532 -10.29 -2.49 -26.16
N SER A 533 -10.47 -3.29 -27.21
CA SER A 533 -10.83 -4.71 -27.12
C SER A 533 -9.60 -5.60 -26.85
N GLY A 534 -8.39 -5.10 -27.12
CA GLY A 534 -7.14 -5.85 -27.08
C GLY A 534 -6.72 -6.44 -28.44
N LYS A 535 -7.48 -6.18 -29.52
CA LYS A 535 -7.04 -6.47 -30.89
C LYS A 535 -5.95 -5.48 -31.28
N ILE A 536 -4.94 -5.99 -31.98
CA ILE A 536 -3.83 -5.18 -32.48
C ILE A 536 -4.33 -4.39 -33.68
N ILE A 537 -4.03 -3.10 -33.71
CA ILE A 537 -4.34 -2.23 -34.84
C ILE A 537 -3.28 -2.47 -35.89
N ASP A 538 -3.71 -2.82 -37.10
CA ASP A 538 -2.85 -3.16 -38.23
C ASP A 538 -2.21 -1.90 -38.88
N TYR A 539 -1.56 -1.08 -38.05
CA TYR A 539 -0.87 0.13 -38.46
C TYR A 539 0.26 0.44 -37.46
N PRO A 540 1.53 0.11 -37.78
CA PRO A 540 2.66 0.36 -36.90
C PRO A 540 3.02 1.84 -36.86
N ILE A 541 3.30 2.36 -35.66
CA ILE A 541 3.76 3.73 -35.48
C ILE A 541 5.29 3.74 -35.56
N VAL A 542 5.80 4.20 -36.72
CA VAL A 542 7.24 4.29 -37.02
C VAL A 542 7.85 5.57 -36.45
N SER A 543 7.05 6.62 -36.33
CA SER A 543 7.47 7.91 -35.81
C SER A 543 7.69 7.87 -34.29
N ASN A 544 8.49 8.81 -33.78
CA ASN A 544 8.77 8.96 -32.35
C ASN A 544 8.39 10.36 -31.85
N PHE A 545 8.47 10.58 -30.53
CA PHE A 545 8.10 11.88 -29.97
C PHE A 545 9.06 13.02 -30.35
N ARG A 546 10.32 12.73 -30.70
CA ARG A 546 11.28 13.74 -31.17
C ARG A 546 10.97 14.21 -32.59
N GLU A 547 10.60 13.31 -33.48
CA GLU A 547 10.22 13.59 -34.88
C GLU A 547 8.79 14.15 -34.97
N GLY A 548 7.93 13.82 -34.01
CA GLY A 548 6.51 14.14 -34.02
C GLY A 548 5.67 12.99 -34.59
N LEU A 549 4.40 12.93 -34.19
CA LEU A 549 3.45 11.93 -34.65
C LEU A 549 2.48 12.56 -35.66
N ASN A 550 2.13 11.83 -36.71
CA ASN A 550 1.07 12.26 -37.61
C ASN A 550 -0.32 12.12 -36.95
N MET A 551 -1.36 12.70 -37.55
CA MET A 551 -2.71 12.72 -36.96
C MET A 551 -3.27 11.31 -36.72
N LEU A 552 -3.02 10.37 -37.64
CA LEU A 552 -3.51 8.98 -37.54
C LEU A 552 -2.76 8.21 -36.43
N GLU A 553 -1.43 8.29 -36.39
CA GLU A 553 -0.59 7.68 -35.35
C GLU A 553 -0.97 8.20 -33.96
N TYR A 554 -1.19 9.52 -33.84
CA TYR A 554 -1.61 10.11 -32.58
C TYR A 554 -3.00 9.62 -32.17
N PHE A 555 -3.96 9.61 -33.11
CA PHE A 555 -5.32 9.11 -32.88
C PHE A 555 -5.31 7.64 -32.41
N ILE A 556 -4.59 6.76 -33.10
CA ILE A 556 -4.41 5.35 -32.75
C ILE A 556 -3.86 5.20 -31.32
N SER A 557 -2.87 6.02 -30.96
CA SER A 557 -2.28 5.97 -29.61
C SER A 557 -3.22 6.40 -28.48
N THR A 558 -4.30 7.13 -28.80
CA THR A 558 -5.29 7.57 -27.80
C THR A 558 -6.13 6.43 -27.25
N HIS A 559 -6.34 5.34 -28.02
CA HIS A 559 -7.12 4.19 -27.57
C HIS A 559 -6.46 3.52 -26.37
N GLY A 560 -5.18 3.16 -26.50
CA GLY A 560 -4.40 2.55 -25.42
C GLY A 560 -4.27 3.47 -24.20
N ALA A 561 -3.99 4.76 -24.43
CA ALA A 561 -3.88 5.74 -23.34
C ALA A 561 -5.18 5.90 -22.55
N ARG A 562 -6.32 6.05 -23.23
CA ARG A 562 -7.63 6.20 -22.59
C ARG A 562 -8.03 4.94 -21.83
N LYS A 563 -7.83 3.75 -22.43
CA LYS A 563 -8.09 2.47 -21.75
C LYS A 563 -7.24 2.33 -20.50
N GLY A 564 -5.94 2.63 -20.55
CA GLY A 564 -5.06 2.59 -19.39
C GLY A 564 -5.51 3.50 -18.25
N LEU A 565 -5.91 4.73 -18.56
CA LEU A 565 -6.44 5.67 -17.56
C LEU A 565 -7.77 5.20 -16.97
N ALA A 566 -8.70 4.73 -17.81
CA ALA A 566 -9.99 4.20 -17.38
C ALA A 566 -9.83 2.95 -16.49
N ASP A 567 -8.96 2.02 -16.88
CA ASP A 567 -8.69 0.80 -16.13
C ASP A 567 -8.06 1.11 -14.77
N THR A 568 -7.14 2.08 -14.71
CA THR A 568 -6.52 2.51 -13.44
C THR A 568 -7.58 3.04 -12.47
N ALA A 569 -8.49 3.88 -12.97
CA ALA A 569 -9.59 4.42 -12.17
C ALA A 569 -10.57 3.32 -11.69
N LEU A 570 -10.93 2.37 -12.56
CA LEU A 570 -11.87 1.29 -12.24
C LEU A 570 -11.26 0.21 -11.32
N ARG A 571 -9.97 -0.13 -11.51
CA ARG A 571 -9.28 -1.18 -10.74
C ARG A 571 -9.06 -0.78 -9.28
N THR A 572 -8.92 0.51 -9.00
CA THR A 572 -8.72 1.03 -7.64
C THR A 572 -9.81 0.53 -6.66
N ALA A 573 -11.07 0.46 -7.10
CA ALA A 573 -12.16 -0.06 -6.28
C ALA A 573 -12.09 -1.58 -6.04
N LYS A 574 -11.59 -2.34 -7.02
CA LYS A 574 -11.47 -3.81 -6.93
C LYS A 574 -10.36 -4.21 -5.95
N SER A 575 -9.20 -3.55 -6.01
CA SER A 575 -8.07 -3.84 -5.12
C SER A 575 -8.44 -3.61 -3.66
N GLY A 576 -9.03 -2.46 -3.33
CA GLY A 576 -9.48 -2.18 -1.96
C GLY A 576 -10.57 -3.13 -1.46
N TYR A 577 -11.42 -3.63 -2.36
CA TYR A 577 -12.41 -4.65 -2.01
C TYR A 577 -11.80 -6.01 -1.70
N LEU A 578 -10.79 -6.44 -2.47
CA LEU A 578 -10.06 -7.68 -2.21
C LEU A 578 -9.32 -7.61 -0.87
N THR A 579 -8.57 -6.53 -0.63
CA THR A 579 -7.86 -6.32 0.64
C THR A 579 -8.81 -6.40 1.82
N ARG A 580 -9.98 -5.75 1.72
CA ARG A 580 -11.00 -5.83 2.76
C ARG A 580 -11.48 -7.27 2.99
N ARG A 581 -11.77 -8.05 1.93
CA ARG A 581 -12.19 -9.45 2.09
C ARG A 581 -11.11 -10.30 2.76
N LEU A 582 -9.84 -10.05 2.43
CA LEU A 582 -8.72 -10.75 3.06
C LEU A 582 -8.61 -10.40 4.56
N VAL A 583 -8.76 -9.11 4.91
CA VAL A 583 -8.80 -8.67 6.31
C VAL A 583 -9.99 -9.28 7.04
N ASP A 584 -11.20 -9.23 6.47
CA ASP A 584 -12.42 -9.77 7.08
C ASP A 584 -12.29 -11.30 7.39
N VAL A 585 -11.43 -12.05 6.68
CA VAL A 585 -11.18 -13.49 6.92
C VAL A 585 -10.02 -13.74 7.89
N ALA A 586 -8.99 -12.90 7.87
CA ALA A 586 -7.74 -13.12 8.60
C ALA A 586 -7.60 -12.23 9.86
N GLN A 587 -8.57 -11.38 10.18
CA GLN A 587 -8.50 -10.40 11.27
C GLN A 587 -8.28 -11.05 12.65
N ASP A 588 -8.86 -12.22 12.89
CA ASP A 588 -8.79 -12.92 14.18
C ASP A 588 -7.55 -13.82 14.30
N LEU A 589 -6.70 -13.89 13.26
CA LEU A 589 -5.46 -14.67 13.30
C LEU A 589 -4.37 -13.89 14.04
N ILE A 590 -4.12 -14.29 15.28
CA ILE A 590 -3.14 -13.67 16.17
C ILE A 590 -2.12 -14.72 16.61
N ILE A 591 -0.90 -14.27 16.89
CA ILE A 591 0.15 -15.11 17.47
C ILE A 591 -0.02 -15.13 18.99
N ILE A 592 -0.28 -16.32 19.55
CA ILE A 592 -0.70 -16.48 20.96
C ILE A 592 0.22 -17.39 21.79
N ALA A 593 1.11 -18.15 21.16
CA ALA A 593 2.01 -19.07 21.85
C ALA A 593 3.37 -19.15 21.15
N GLU A 594 4.41 -19.57 21.89
CA GLU A 594 5.76 -19.75 21.34
C GLU A 594 5.82 -20.94 20.37
N ASP A 595 5.35 -22.10 20.80
CA ASP A 595 5.40 -23.34 20.05
C ASP A 595 4.11 -24.14 20.23
N CYS A 596 3.65 -24.78 19.16
CA CYS A 596 2.53 -25.71 19.15
C CYS A 596 2.97 -27.19 19.17
N GLY A 597 4.28 -27.48 19.10
CA GLY A 597 4.83 -28.84 19.09
C GLY A 597 4.38 -29.70 17.90
N THR A 598 4.08 -29.11 16.75
CA THR A 598 3.62 -29.88 15.58
C THR A 598 4.81 -30.46 14.81
N ASP A 599 4.73 -31.75 14.48
CA ASP A 599 5.67 -32.43 13.58
C ASP A 599 5.26 -32.34 12.10
N LYS A 600 4.23 -31.54 11.79
CA LYS A 600 3.73 -31.34 10.43
C LYS A 600 4.25 -30.03 9.85
N GLY A 601 4.80 -30.10 8.65
CA GLY A 601 5.25 -28.94 7.89
C GLY A 601 4.99 -29.07 6.40
N VAL A 602 5.58 -28.17 5.63
CA VAL A 602 5.47 -28.11 4.17
C VAL A 602 6.87 -28.26 3.58
N CYS A 603 6.98 -29.08 2.53
CA CYS A 603 8.20 -29.20 1.75
C CYS A 603 8.31 -28.03 0.75
N ILE A 604 9.41 -27.28 0.82
CA ILE A 604 9.70 -26.15 -0.08
C ILE A 604 10.81 -26.55 -1.05
N ARG A 605 10.59 -26.22 -2.33
CA ARG A 605 11.51 -26.42 -3.46
C ARG A 605 11.78 -25.10 -4.18
N PRO A 606 12.85 -24.95 -4.97
CA PRO A 606 13.01 -23.78 -5.84
C PRO A 606 11.82 -23.64 -6.80
N LEU A 607 11.46 -22.40 -7.14
CA LEU A 607 10.36 -22.14 -8.07
C LEU A 607 10.90 -22.05 -9.50
N LEU A 608 10.56 -23.06 -10.31
CA LEU A 608 10.91 -23.13 -11.73
C LEU A 608 9.71 -22.73 -12.58
N GLN A 609 9.90 -21.85 -13.56
CA GLN A 609 8.91 -21.54 -14.60
C GLN A 609 9.62 -21.62 -15.95
N ASP A 610 9.05 -22.40 -16.88
CA ASP A 610 9.61 -22.63 -18.22
C ASP A 610 11.09 -23.08 -18.21
N GLY A 611 11.46 -23.92 -17.22
CA GLY A 611 12.83 -24.44 -17.05
C GLY A 611 13.83 -23.43 -16.48
N LYS A 612 13.42 -22.18 -16.20
CA LYS A 612 14.27 -21.17 -15.55
C LYS A 612 13.93 -21.05 -14.07
N MET A 613 14.97 -20.99 -13.23
CA MET A 613 14.82 -20.70 -11.81
C MET A 613 14.45 -19.23 -11.62
N ILE A 614 13.23 -19.00 -11.13
CA ILE A 614 12.75 -17.64 -10.83
C ILE A 614 13.14 -17.25 -9.41
N ILE A 615 12.90 -18.15 -8.45
CA ILE A 615 13.19 -17.93 -7.03
C ILE A 615 14.02 -19.12 -6.55
N SER A 616 15.19 -18.82 -5.99
CA SER A 616 16.07 -19.84 -5.44
C SER A 616 15.47 -20.46 -4.17
N LEU A 617 16.02 -21.60 -3.75
CA LEU A 617 15.58 -22.24 -2.51
C LEU A 617 15.86 -21.33 -1.31
N GLY A 618 17.06 -20.73 -1.25
CA GLY A 618 17.50 -19.82 -0.20
C GLY A 618 16.50 -18.68 0.03
N GLU A 619 16.11 -17.97 -1.04
CA GLU A 619 15.14 -16.87 -0.94
C GLU A 619 13.76 -17.30 -0.40
N ARG A 620 13.35 -18.56 -0.61
CA ARG A 620 12.04 -19.06 -0.13
C ARG A 620 12.03 -19.53 1.32
N ILE A 621 13.19 -19.96 1.83
CA ILE A 621 13.32 -20.54 3.18
C ILE A 621 13.77 -19.52 4.24
N ILE A 622 14.37 -18.39 3.83
CA ILE A 622 14.77 -17.31 4.74
C ILE A 622 13.59 -16.90 5.64
N GLY A 623 13.85 -16.81 6.94
CA GLY A 623 12.88 -16.42 7.96
C GLY A 623 11.89 -17.52 8.36
N ARG A 624 12.03 -18.75 7.86
CA ARG A 624 11.19 -19.89 8.26
C ARG A 624 11.90 -20.75 9.30
N THR A 625 11.11 -21.43 10.12
CA THR A 625 11.62 -22.41 11.09
C THR A 625 11.71 -23.78 10.44
N ASN A 626 12.85 -24.43 10.61
CA ASN A 626 13.10 -25.75 10.08
C ASN A 626 12.31 -26.83 10.85
N LEU A 627 11.78 -27.83 10.15
CA LEU A 627 11.01 -28.93 10.78
C LEU A 627 11.90 -30.11 11.18
N ARG A 628 12.91 -30.44 10.36
CA ARG A 628 13.79 -31.60 10.53
C ARG A 628 15.23 -31.17 10.38
N ASP A 629 16.17 -31.86 11.02
CA ASP A 629 17.59 -31.57 10.86
C ASP A 629 17.98 -31.56 9.37
N ILE A 630 18.55 -30.44 8.92
CA ILE A 630 19.08 -30.31 7.56
C ILE A 630 20.52 -30.77 7.58
N VAL A 631 20.82 -31.80 6.79
CA VAL A 631 22.15 -32.41 6.70
C VAL A 631 22.76 -32.07 5.35
N SER A 632 24.04 -31.70 5.33
CA SER A 632 24.78 -31.49 4.09
C SER A 632 24.98 -32.82 3.36
N PRO A 633 24.61 -32.95 2.08
CA PRO A 633 24.80 -34.19 1.32
C PRO A 633 26.27 -34.60 1.17
N GLU A 634 27.19 -33.63 1.16
CA GLU A 634 28.62 -33.85 0.92
C GLU A 634 29.38 -34.26 2.19
N THR A 635 29.05 -33.67 3.34
CA THR A 635 29.82 -33.85 4.59
C THR A 635 29.09 -34.71 5.62
N GLY A 636 27.78 -34.90 5.49
CA GLY A 636 26.96 -35.57 6.50
C GLY A 636 26.78 -34.78 7.80
N GLU A 637 27.25 -33.54 7.87
CA GLU A 637 27.11 -32.67 9.03
C GLU A 637 25.75 -31.96 9.04
N VAL A 638 25.19 -31.75 10.24
CA VAL A 638 23.94 -31.00 10.42
C VAL A 638 24.22 -29.51 10.21
N VAL A 639 23.66 -28.94 9.15
CA VAL A 639 23.77 -27.51 8.81
C VAL A 639 22.82 -26.68 9.68
N VAL A 640 21.58 -27.14 9.86
CA VAL A 640 20.58 -26.47 10.70
C VAL A 640 19.75 -27.50 11.46
N PRO A 641 19.75 -27.50 12.81
CA PRO A 641 18.91 -28.38 13.61
C PRO A 641 17.40 -28.10 13.45
N ALA A 642 16.59 -29.09 13.78
CA ALA A 642 15.13 -28.98 13.82
C ALA A 642 14.67 -27.92 14.84
N GLY A 643 13.65 -27.16 14.48
CA GLY A 643 13.09 -26.10 15.33
C GLY A 643 13.87 -24.78 15.33
N GLU A 644 14.97 -24.70 14.58
CA GLU A 644 15.75 -23.46 14.47
C GLU A 644 15.27 -22.58 13.30
N LEU A 645 15.40 -21.26 13.49
CA LEU A 645 15.09 -20.26 12.47
C LEU A 645 16.20 -20.22 11.42
N ILE A 646 15.82 -20.20 10.15
CA ILE A 646 16.73 -20.07 9.01
C ILE A 646 16.98 -18.58 8.76
N ASP A 647 18.17 -18.11 9.13
CA ASP A 647 18.66 -16.77 8.80
C ASP A 647 19.26 -16.71 7.37
N SER A 648 19.70 -15.53 6.95
CA SER A 648 20.30 -15.30 5.62
C SER A 648 21.60 -16.09 5.40
N GLU A 649 22.41 -16.28 6.44
CA GLU A 649 23.69 -16.98 6.34
C GLU A 649 23.49 -18.49 6.21
N LYS A 650 22.59 -19.07 7.01
CA LYS A 650 22.18 -20.47 6.94
C LYS A 650 21.47 -20.78 5.64
N ALA A 651 20.61 -19.88 5.15
CA ALA A 651 20.00 -20.06 3.83
C ALA A 651 21.05 -20.15 2.71
N TRP A 652 22.10 -19.32 2.77
CA TRP A 652 23.22 -19.40 1.83
C TRP A 652 24.02 -20.70 1.96
N GLN A 653 24.24 -21.20 3.19
CA GLN A 653 24.88 -22.50 3.42
C GLN A 653 24.05 -23.66 2.85
N ILE A 654 22.72 -23.65 3.04
CA ILE A 654 21.79 -24.64 2.49
C ILE A 654 21.83 -24.63 0.96
N GLU A 655 21.86 -23.45 0.36
CA GLU A 655 21.94 -23.30 -1.09
C GLU A 655 23.28 -23.77 -1.64
N LYS A 656 24.39 -23.46 -0.94
CA LYS A 656 25.73 -23.94 -1.29
C LYS A 656 25.86 -25.46 -1.16
N ALA A 657 25.18 -26.07 -0.18
CA ALA A 657 25.13 -27.52 -0.01
C ALA A 657 24.33 -28.24 -1.10
N GLY A 658 23.69 -27.51 -2.02
CA GLY A 658 23.02 -28.09 -3.18
C GLY A 658 21.72 -28.84 -2.86
N LEU A 659 21.06 -28.53 -1.74
CA LEU A 659 19.81 -29.18 -1.35
C LEU A 659 18.67 -28.78 -2.29
N GLU A 660 17.90 -29.77 -2.77
CA GLU A 660 16.78 -29.54 -3.68
C GLU A 660 15.47 -29.21 -2.96
N GLU A 661 15.30 -29.71 -1.74
CA GLU A 661 14.09 -29.52 -0.95
C GLU A 661 14.34 -29.46 0.56
N VAL A 662 13.53 -28.67 1.26
CA VAL A 662 13.62 -28.48 2.72
C VAL A 662 12.23 -28.52 3.35
N TRP A 663 12.10 -29.24 4.46
CA TRP A 663 10.86 -29.29 5.26
C TRP A 663 10.84 -28.17 6.29
N VAL A 664 9.88 -27.26 6.19
CA VAL A 664 9.73 -26.12 7.11
C VAL A 664 8.38 -26.14 7.80
N ARG A 665 8.30 -25.51 8.97
CA ARG A 665 7.03 -25.26 9.65
C ARG A 665 6.21 -24.23 8.87
N SER A 666 4.89 -24.32 8.98
CA SER A 666 3.96 -23.45 8.26
C SER A 666 2.78 -23.07 9.15
N PRO A 667 2.22 -21.85 9.01
CA PRO A 667 0.98 -21.49 9.69
C PRO A 667 -0.18 -22.44 9.35
N LEU A 668 -0.18 -23.02 8.14
CA LEU A 668 -1.23 -23.96 7.69
C LEU A 668 -1.22 -25.31 8.41
N THR A 669 -0.08 -25.69 8.99
CA THR A 669 0.10 -26.97 9.69
C THR A 669 0.24 -26.79 11.21
N CYS A 670 -0.03 -25.59 11.72
CA CYS A 670 -0.03 -25.28 13.14
C CYS A 670 -1.12 -26.10 13.86
N ALA A 671 -0.79 -26.62 15.04
CA ALA A 671 -1.70 -27.45 15.84
C ALA A 671 -2.59 -26.63 16.79
N LEU A 672 -2.40 -25.30 16.86
CA LEU A 672 -3.24 -24.42 17.67
C LEU A 672 -4.64 -24.29 17.05
N GLN A 673 -5.66 -24.23 17.90
CA GLN A 673 -7.06 -24.14 17.47
C GLN A 673 -7.50 -22.69 17.16
N ASP A 674 -7.09 -21.71 17.98
CA ASP A 674 -7.52 -20.31 17.88
C ASP A 674 -6.33 -19.33 17.75
N GLY A 675 -5.38 -19.65 16.87
CA GLY A 675 -4.24 -18.77 16.62
C GLY A 675 -3.07 -19.48 15.96
N ILE A 676 -1.93 -18.79 15.88
CA ILE A 676 -0.69 -19.29 15.29
C ILE A 676 0.42 -19.21 16.34
N CYS A 677 1.37 -20.16 16.33
CA CYS A 677 2.54 -20.09 17.20
C CYS A 677 3.69 -19.36 16.50
N ARG A 678 4.57 -18.73 17.29
CA ARG A 678 5.76 -18.00 16.80
C ARG A 678 6.62 -18.88 15.91
N GLN A 679 6.86 -20.14 16.31
CA GLN A 679 7.68 -21.06 15.51
C GLN A 679 7.06 -21.45 14.16
N CYS A 680 5.75 -21.65 14.06
CA CYS A 680 5.10 -21.97 12.78
C CYS A 680 5.01 -20.76 11.84
N TYR A 681 5.05 -19.53 12.38
CA TYR A 681 5.11 -18.32 11.58
C TYR A 681 6.54 -18.04 11.09
N GLY A 682 7.52 -18.08 12.00
CA GLY A 682 8.93 -17.81 11.72
C GLY A 682 9.34 -16.39 12.13
N MET A 683 9.86 -15.63 11.17
CA MET A 683 10.44 -14.29 11.36
C MET A 683 9.44 -13.18 11.04
N ASP A 684 9.45 -12.10 11.81
CA ASP A 684 8.81 -10.84 11.45
C ASP A 684 9.65 -10.19 10.36
N LEU A 685 9.12 -10.16 9.14
CA LEU A 685 9.80 -9.56 8.00
C LEU A 685 10.07 -8.05 8.20
N SER A 686 9.37 -7.39 9.11
CA SER A 686 9.53 -5.96 9.33
C SER A 686 10.66 -5.57 10.29
N SER A 687 11.09 -6.48 11.17
CA SER A 687 12.23 -6.29 12.07
C SER A 687 13.39 -7.26 11.81
N ARG A 688 13.16 -8.32 11.01
CA ARG A 688 14.06 -9.49 10.86
C ARG A 688 14.37 -10.21 12.17
N GLU A 689 13.47 -10.07 13.13
CA GLU A 689 13.52 -10.80 14.40
C GLU A 689 12.46 -11.89 14.41
N LYS A 690 12.59 -12.87 15.31
CA LYS A 690 11.54 -13.86 15.53
C LYS A 690 10.27 -13.13 16.00
N VAL A 691 9.12 -13.44 15.39
CA VAL A 691 7.83 -12.81 15.76
C VAL A 691 7.50 -13.07 17.22
#